data_AF-A0AAQ4S1W7-F1
#
_entry.id   AF-A0AAQ4S1W7-F1
#
_cell.length_a   1.000
_cell.length_b   1.000
_cell.length_c   1.000
_cell.angle_alpha   90.00
_cell.angle_beta   90.00
_cell.angle_gamma   90.00
#
_symmetry.space_group_name_H-M   'P 1'
#
loop_
_entity.id
_entity.type
_entity.pdbx_description
1 polymer ?
#
loop_
_entity_poly.entity_id
_entity_poly.type
_entity_poly.pdbx_seq_one_letter_code
_entity_poly.pdbx_strand_id
1 'polypeptide(L)'
;MDPMVIPKYNKYIVSVFTADVKGSGTDADVFINIFGEFGNTGERRLNNDKNNFEKDTEDKFTIEAPNLGKVRKISIGHNNKGSSAGWFVDKAVVDDMGNKLVYEFPIGRWFAFDEDDGKIQRDILVGASQPTGIVYNVRIVTGNVRGAGTNSKIHIVMHGSKGLKNSGQVFLEGGQFERGLTDIFNVEIAALLSPLSRVTIGHDNDGVSAGWYCDKVVVFCPFTGIEQTFPCCKWLDEKEGDGLIERELYEMVSLRQKRQKKHPWSFWIWTSDIPGAGSQPLVVEDRSSATKMLTVRVAAALARTLPRRAGFVSKALPVACVGVNHLHTHRPWLQKTGTAEVSSILEEKILGADTSADLEETGRVLSIGDGIARVYGLRNVQAEEMVEFSSGLKGMSLNLEPDNVGVVVFGNDKLIKEGDIVKRTGAIVDVPVGLELLGRVVDALGNAIDGKGPLGSSIRRRVGLKAPGIIPRISVREPMQTGIKAVDSLVPIGRGQRELIIGDRQTGKTAIAIDTIINQKRFNEGTDEKKKLYCIYVAIGQKRSTVAQLVKRLTDADAMKYTIVVSATASDAAPLQYLAPYSGCSMGEYFRDNGKHALIIYDDLSKQAVAYRQMSLLLRRPPGREAYPGDVFYLHSRLLERAAKMNDNFGGGSLTALPVIETQAGDVSAYIPTNVISITDGQIFLETELFYKGIRPAINVGLSVSRVGSAAQTKAMKQVAGTMKLELAQYREVAAFAQFGSDLDAATQQLLSRGVRLTELLKQGQYCPMAIEEQVTVIYAGVRGHLDKMEPSKITRFEKAFLQHVIGQHQDLLNAIRVDGMISEASDTKLKAIVLSFLSSFE
;
A
#
# COMPACT_ATOMS: atom_id res chain seq x y z
N MET A 1 21.03 -24.48 23.35
CA MET A 1 22.33 -24.20 22.71
C MET A 1 23.40 -24.26 23.79
N ASP A 2 24.65 -24.51 23.40
CA ASP A 2 25.76 -24.80 24.32
C ASP A 2 26.17 -23.57 25.15
N PRO A 3 26.38 -23.67 26.48
CA PRO A 3 26.89 -22.57 27.30
C PRO A 3 28.36 -22.17 27.04
N MET A 4 29.17 -23.01 26.36
CA MET A 4 30.63 -22.79 26.22
C MET A 4 31.04 -22.02 24.96
N VAL A 5 30.46 -20.84 24.72
CA VAL A 5 30.98 -19.89 23.72
C VAL A 5 31.43 -18.61 24.43
N ILE A 6 32.75 -18.52 24.67
CA ILE A 6 33.41 -17.27 25.09
C ILE A 6 33.07 -16.20 24.03
N PRO A 7 32.57 -15.02 24.40
CA PRO A 7 32.31 -13.95 23.44
C PRO A 7 33.63 -13.57 22.76
N LYS A 8 33.73 -13.82 21.44
CA LYS A 8 34.84 -13.26 20.66
C LYS A 8 34.73 -11.74 20.74
N TYR A 9 35.72 -11.13 21.38
CA TYR A 9 35.90 -9.68 21.33
C TYR A 9 36.06 -9.24 19.88
N ASN A 10 35.44 -8.13 19.55
CA ASN A 10 35.36 -7.54 18.24
C ASN A 10 35.83 -6.08 18.33
N LYS A 11 36.30 -5.57 17.20
CA LYS A 11 36.85 -4.23 17.07
C LYS A 11 35.99 -3.41 16.13
N TYR A 12 35.42 -2.34 16.63
CA TYR A 12 34.62 -1.39 15.88
C TYR A 12 35.43 -0.11 15.70
N ILE A 13 35.61 0.33 14.46
CA ILE A 13 36.25 1.62 14.15
C ILE A 13 35.13 2.62 13.87
N VAL A 14 34.98 3.60 14.75
CA VAL A 14 33.99 4.68 14.63
C VAL A 14 34.69 5.87 13.99
N SER A 15 34.25 6.26 12.79
CA SER A 15 34.69 7.50 12.11
C SER A 15 33.54 8.50 12.19
N VAL A 16 33.77 9.68 12.76
CA VAL A 16 32.75 10.73 12.93
C VAL A 16 33.12 11.93 12.07
N PHE A 17 32.14 12.48 11.35
CA PHE A 17 32.34 13.60 10.42
C PHE A 17 31.64 14.85 10.94
N THR A 18 32.42 15.88 11.26
CA THR A 18 31.91 17.20 11.68
C THR A 18 31.82 18.10 10.45
N ALA A 19 30.65 18.71 10.19
CA ALA A 19 30.40 19.35 8.89
C ALA A 19 31.15 20.68 8.67
N ASP A 20 31.27 21.10 7.41
CA ASP A 20 31.78 22.42 6.95
C ASP A 20 30.82 23.60 7.26
N VAL A 21 30.19 23.62 8.43
CA VAL A 21 29.26 24.68 8.89
C VAL A 21 29.97 25.61 9.86
N LYS A 22 29.69 26.92 9.82
CA LYS A 22 30.32 27.89 10.74
C LYS A 22 29.91 27.60 12.18
N GLY A 23 30.89 27.29 13.04
CA GLY A 23 30.66 26.94 14.44
C GLY A 23 30.36 25.46 14.71
N SER A 24 30.54 24.58 13.71
CA SER A 24 30.19 23.15 13.83
C SER A 24 31.03 22.35 14.82
N GLY A 25 32.21 22.81 15.23
CA GLY A 25 33.13 22.08 16.10
C GLY A 25 32.89 22.33 17.61
N THR A 26 33.22 21.33 18.43
CA THR A 26 32.82 21.31 19.86
C THR A 26 33.97 21.07 20.84
N ASP A 27 33.95 21.83 21.95
CA ASP A 27 34.79 21.64 23.13
C ASP A 27 34.31 20.48 24.04
N ALA A 28 33.11 19.92 23.78
CA ALA A 28 32.39 19.05 24.71
C ALA A 28 32.85 17.57 24.67
N ASP A 29 32.64 16.84 25.77
CA ASP A 29 32.97 15.40 25.79
C ASP A 29 31.93 14.60 24.99
N VAL A 30 32.29 14.23 23.76
CA VAL A 30 31.49 13.35 22.90
C VAL A 30 31.53 11.90 23.40
N PHE A 31 30.40 11.21 23.30
CA PHE A 31 30.23 9.80 23.65
C PHE A 31 29.33 9.06 22.65
N ILE A 32 29.55 7.75 22.51
CA ILE A 32 28.76 6.86 21.66
C ILE A 32 28.41 5.54 22.36
N ASN A 33 27.27 4.94 22.02
CA ASN A 33 26.92 3.55 22.34
C ASN A 33 26.39 2.85 21.09
N ILE A 34 26.98 1.72 20.70
CA ILE A 34 26.64 0.97 19.48
C ILE A 34 25.77 -0.24 19.86
N PHE A 35 24.64 -0.43 19.18
CA PHE A 35 23.65 -1.48 19.46
C PHE A 35 23.54 -2.47 18.29
N GLY A 36 23.63 -3.77 18.59
CA GLY A 36 23.45 -4.86 17.64
C GLY A 36 22.36 -5.86 18.07
N GLU A 37 22.46 -7.09 17.57
CA GLU A 37 21.50 -8.17 17.82
C GLU A 37 21.76 -8.89 19.14
N PHE A 38 23.01 -8.90 19.62
CA PHE A 38 23.45 -9.63 20.82
C PHE A 38 23.76 -8.72 22.02
N GLY A 39 23.63 -7.40 21.89
CA GLY A 39 23.88 -6.46 22.98
C GLY A 39 24.18 -5.04 22.52
N ASN A 40 24.88 -4.28 23.36
CA ASN A 40 25.42 -2.96 23.04
C ASN A 40 26.82 -2.77 23.66
N THR A 41 27.55 -1.72 23.28
CA THR A 41 28.93 -1.47 23.77
C THR A 41 29.00 -0.95 25.20
N GLY A 42 27.89 -0.52 25.78
CA GLY A 42 27.88 0.53 26.80
C GLY A 42 28.28 1.88 26.22
N GLU A 43 28.16 2.94 27.00
CA GLU A 43 28.64 4.26 26.61
C GLU A 43 30.17 4.31 26.57
N ARG A 44 30.71 4.95 25.52
CA ARG A 44 32.14 5.08 25.26
C ARG A 44 32.44 6.53 24.88
N ARG A 45 33.18 7.24 25.73
CA ARG A 45 33.70 8.59 25.42
C ARG A 45 34.66 8.50 24.24
N LEU A 46 34.48 9.38 23.26
CA LEU A 46 35.29 9.45 22.05
C LEU A 46 36.36 10.53 22.25
N ASN A 47 37.59 10.11 22.55
CA ASN A 47 38.73 10.99 22.73
C ASN A 47 40.02 10.21 22.39
N ASN A 48 40.85 10.75 21.50
CA ASN A 48 42.10 10.15 21.03
C ASN A 48 43.22 11.18 20.83
N ASP A 49 42.92 12.39 20.33
CA ASP A 49 43.81 13.56 20.32
C ASP A 49 43.22 14.73 21.14
N LYS A 50 43.90 15.88 21.17
CA LYS A 50 43.51 17.08 21.92
C LYS A 50 42.49 17.96 21.20
N ASN A 51 42.40 17.87 19.88
CA ASN A 51 41.57 18.68 18.99
C ASN A 51 40.75 17.76 18.07
N ASN A 52 39.87 16.97 18.67
CA ASN A 52 38.92 16.13 17.92
C ASN A 52 37.64 16.93 17.69
N PHE A 53 36.86 16.60 16.66
CA PHE A 53 35.56 17.23 16.36
C PHE A 53 35.65 18.72 16.00
N GLU A 54 36.72 19.10 15.33
CA GLU A 54 36.89 20.41 14.71
C GLU A 54 36.00 20.54 13.45
N LYS A 55 35.87 21.75 12.91
CA LYS A 55 35.09 21.98 11.69
C LYS A 55 35.75 21.32 10.46
N ASP A 56 34.97 20.56 9.69
CA ASP A 56 35.40 19.85 8.47
C ASP A 56 36.44 18.73 8.72
N THR A 57 36.33 18.01 9.86
CA THR A 57 37.21 16.86 10.20
C THR A 57 36.51 15.49 10.18
N GLU A 58 37.32 14.45 9.97
CA GLU A 58 36.95 13.03 10.13
C GLU A 58 37.76 12.41 11.28
N ASP A 59 37.13 12.21 12.43
CA ASP A 59 37.77 11.76 13.67
C ASP A 59 37.56 10.26 13.91
N LYS A 60 38.64 9.50 14.17
CA LYS A 60 38.64 8.02 14.14
C LYS A 60 39.00 7.35 15.46
N PHE A 61 38.02 6.66 16.03
CA PHE A 61 38.09 6.03 17.34
C PHE A 61 38.00 4.50 17.24
N THR A 62 38.76 3.80 18.09
CA THR A 62 38.68 2.34 18.25
C THR A 62 37.85 2.01 19.48
N ILE A 63 36.85 1.14 19.31
CA ILE A 63 36.07 0.57 20.41
C ILE A 63 36.20 -0.96 20.37
N GLU A 64 36.65 -1.55 21.48
CA GLU A 64 36.74 -2.99 21.65
C GLU A 64 35.62 -3.46 22.59
N ALA A 65 34.79 -4.39 22.11
CA ALA A 65 33.59 -4.89 22.79
C ALA A 65 33.25 -6.30 22.28
N PRO A 66 32.35 -7.07 22.92
CA PRO A 66 31.87 -8.35 22.38
C PRO A 66 31.32 -8.21 20.94
N ASN A 67 31.34 -9.30 20.16
CA ASN A 67 30.65 -9.31 18.87
C ASN A 67 29.13 -9.10 19.08
N LEU A 68 28.61 -7.97 18.60
CA LEU A 68 27.23 -7.55 18.77
C LEU A 68 26.28 -8.18 17.74
N GLY A 69 26.79 -8.95 16.78
CA GLY A 69 26.04 -9.36 15.59
C GLY A 69 25.83 -8.18 14.66
N LYS A 70 24.77 -8.21 13.83
CA LYS A 70 24.47 -7.12 12.92
C LYS A 70 24.16 -5.82 13.68
N VAL A 71 24.93 -4.76 13.46
CA VAL A 71 24.67 -3.43 14.04
C VAL A 71 23.34 -2.90 13.49
N ARG A 72 22.56 -2.23 14.35
CA ARG A 72 21.22 -1.69 14.03
C ARG A 72 21.07 -0.21 14.35
N LYS A 73 21.75 0.27 15.38
CA LYS A 73 21.59 1.61 15.95
C LYS A 73 22.91 2.09 16.58
N ILE A 74 23.15 3.40 16.56
CA ILE A 74 24.02 4.10 17.51
C ILE A 74 23.20 5.07 18.36
N SER A 75 23.65 5.34 19.58
CA SER A 75 23.36 6.58 20.30
C SER A 75 24.65 7.40 20.28
N ILE A 76 24.61 8.67 19.88
CA ILE A 76 25.74 9.59 19.96
C ILE A 76 25.30 10.90 20.62
N GLY A 77 26.18 11.56 21.36
CA GLY A 77 25.90 12.82 22.05
C GLY A 77 27.14 13.42 22.69
N HIS A 78 26.96 14.54 23.39
CA HIS A 78 28.03 15.24 24.09
C HIS A 78 27.54 15.78 25.44
N ASN A 79 28.44 16.05 26.39
CA ASN A 79 28.06 16.45 27.75
C ASN A 79 27.77 17.96 27.95
N ASN A 80 27.66 18.72 26.85
CA ASN A 80 27.41 20.17 26.82
C ASN A 80 28.29 21.00 27.79
N LYS A 81 29.60 20.69 27.84
CA LYS A 81 30.61 21.50 28.53
C LYS A 81 31.51 22.22 27.52
N GLY A 82 32.20 23.25 27.99
CA GLY A 82 33.08 24.09 27.17
C GLY A 82 32.44 25.43 26.78
N SER A 83 33.17 26.22 25.99
CA SER A 83 32.76 27.54 25.51
C SER A 83 31.99 27.46 24.19
N SER A 84 32.35 26.51 23.33
CA SER A 84 31.63 26.14 22.12
C SER A 84 31.11 24.71 22.30
N ALA A 85 29.99 24.56 22.99
CA ALA A 85 29.42 23.25 23.28
C ALA A 85 28.64 22.65 22.09
N GLY A 86 28.00 23.50 21.26
CA GLY A 86 27.23 23.08 20.10
C GLY A 86 28.08 22.37 19.05
N TRP A 87 27.53 21.32 18.42
CA TRP A 87 28.26 20.45 17.50
C TRP A 87 27.40 20.08 16.29
N PHE A 88 27.88 20.23 15.06
CA PHE A 88 27.15 19.77 13.86
C PHE A 88 27.78 18.51 13.27
N VAL A 89 27.06 17.40 13.38
CA VAL A 89 27.50 16.10 12.85
C VAL A 89 26.88 15.87 11.49
N ASP A 90 27.69 15.69 10.45
CA ASP A 90 27.21 15.24 9.14
C ASP A 90 26.78 13.77 9.24
N LYS A 91 27.69 12.90 9.71
CA LYS A 91 27.44 11.47 9.84
C LYS A 91 28.44 10.78 10.77
N ALA A 92 28.10 9.54 11.13
CA ALA A 92 29.03 8.59 11.72
C ALA A 92 29.09 7.31 10.87
N VAL A 93 30.26 6.68 10.82
CA VAL A 93 30.50 5.40 10.14
C VAL A 93 31.11 4.43 11.14
N VAL A 94 30.57 3.22 11.23
CA VAL A 94 31.09 2.15 12.08
C VAL A 94 31.56 1.00 11.21
N ASP A 95 32.87 0.74 11.18
CA ASP A 95 33.44 -0.45 10.55
C ASP A 95 33.55 -1.59 11.58
N ASP A 96 32.83 -2.68 11.33
CA ASP A 96 32.85 -3.91 12.12
C ASP A 96 33.91 -4.87 11.56
N MET A 97 35.10 -4.83 12.14
CA MET A 97 36.27 -5.56 11.64
C MET A 97 36.09 -7.09 11.70
N GLY A 98 35.32 -7.60 12.66
CA GLY A 98 35.10 -9.02 12.87
C GLY A 98 34.06 -9.63 11.93
N ASN A 99 32.98 -8.90 11.65
CA ASN A 99 31.94 -9.33 10.71
C ASN A 99 32.19 -8.80 9.27
N LYS A 100 33.18 -7.91 9.08
CA LYS A 100 33.57 -7.25 7.82
C LYS A 100 32.42 -6.46 7.18
N LEU A 101 31.75 -5.64 7.97
CA LEU A 101 30.60 -4.83 7.55
C LEU A 101 30.77 -3.38 7.99
N VAL A 102 30.68 -2.47 7.02
CA VAL A 102 30.67 -1.02 7.28
C VAL A 102 29.22 -0.54 7.36
N TYR A 103 28.90 0.22 8.41
CA TYR A 103 27.57 0.75 8.69
C TYR A 103 27.62 2.28 8.70
N GLU A 104 26.85 2.92 7.81
CA GLU A 104 26.75 4.39 7.72
C GLU A 104 25.48 4.90 8.41
N PHE A 105 25.65 5.96 9.20
CA PHE A 105 24.62 6.63 9.97
C PHE A 105 24.62 8.12 9.57
N PRO A 106 23.79 8.53 8.59
CA PRO A 106 23.63 9.95 8.24
C PRO A 106 22.91 10.68 9.37
N ILE A 107 23.37 11.88 9.72
CA ILE A 107 22.88 12.64 10.89
C ILE A 107 22.45 14.04 10.46
N GLY A 108 23.34 14.82 9.84
CA GLY A 108 23.08 16.11 9.20
C GLY A 108 22.43 17.17 10.12
N ARG A 109 22.81 17.22 11.40
CA ARG A 109 22.13 18.03 12.43
C ARG A 109 23.06 18.59 13.51
N TRP A 110 22.60 19.67 14.14
CA TRP A 110 23.19 20.18 15.38
C TRP A 110 22.88 19.28 16.58
N PHE A 111 23.79 19.29 17.53
CA PHE A 111 23.68 18.79 18.89
C PHE A 111 24.04 19.99 19.78
N ALA A 112 23.00 20.65 20.28
CA ALA A 112 23.04 21.92 20.99
C ALA A 112 21.70 22.10 21.71
N PHE A 113 21.62 22.95 22.72
CA PHE A 113 20.34 23.33 23.35
C PHE A 113 19.66 24.52 22.66
N ASP A 114 20.45 25.33 21.95
CA ASP A 114 20.09 26.61 21.34
C ASP A 114 19.99 26.57 19.80
N GLU A 115 20.36 25.46 19.16
CA GLU A 115 20.24 25.25 17.71
C GLU A 115 19.48 23.96 17.32
N ASP A 116 18.93 23.94 16.10
CA ASP A 116 18.09 22.89 15.49
C ASP A 116 16.86 22.47 16.33
N ASP A 117 16.91 21.35 17.05
CA ASP A 117 15.79 20.82 17.86
C ASP A 117 16.11 20.72 19.37
N GLY A 118 17.21 21.33 19.82
CA GLY A 118 17.58 21.42 21.24
C GLY A 118 18.17 20.14 21.86
N LYS A 119 18.47 19.11 21.06
CA LYS A 119 18.93 17.79 21.57
C LYS A 119 20.44 17.59 21.46
N ILE A 120 21.12 17.55 22.61
CA ILE A 120 22.56 17.23 22.75
C ILE A 120 22.91 15.73 22.61
N GLN A 121 21.92 14.85 22.40
CA GLN A 121 22.10 13.42 22.19
C GLN A 121 21.01 12.86 21.26
N ARG A 122 21.36 11.92 20.38
CA ARG A 122 20.45 11.30 19.41
C ARG A 122 20.66 9.80 19.24
N ASP A 123 19.56 9.10 19.01
CA ASP A 123 19.51 7.72 18.52
C ASP A 123 19.42 7.71 16.99
N ILE A 124 20.36 7.06 16.29
CA ILE A 124 20.38 6.96 14.82
C ILE A 124 20.42 5.50 14.37
N LEU A 125 19.58 5.13 13.41
CA LEU A 125 19.49 3.78 12.85
C LEU A 125 20.36 3.65 11.59
N VAL A 126 20.88 2.44 11.33
CA VAL A 126 21.70 2.14 10.13
C VAL A 126 20.94 2.55 8.86
N GLY A 127 21.53 3.44 8.04
CA GLY A 127 20.99 3.84 6.74
C GLY A 127 19.66 4.62 6.78
N ALA A 128 19.21 5.10 7.94
CA ALA A 128 17.97 5.88 8.06
C ALA A 128 18.27 7.39 8.11
N SER A 129 17.87 8.14 7.08
CA SER A 129 18.01 9.60 7.02
C SER A 129 16.93 10.38 7.79
N GLN A 130 16.02 9.69 8.47
CA GLN A 130 14.99 10.28 9.35
C GLN A 130 14.66 9.32 10.49
N PRO A 131 14.54 9.79 11.76
CA PRO A 131 13.94 9.01 12.83
C PRO A 131 12.41 9.01 12.68
N THR A 132 11.81 7.84 12.48
CA THR A 132 10.35 7.65 12.63
C THR A 132 10.05 7.09 14.01
N GLY A 133 10.27 7.89 15.06
CA GLY A 133 9.88 7.51 16.41
C GLY A 133 8.36 7.43 16.55
N ILE A 134 7.89 6.49 17.38
CA ILE A 134 6.48 6.38 17.72
C ILE A 134 6.25 7.31 18.91
N VAL A 135 5.49 8.38 18.69
CA VAL A 135 5.09 9.33 19.74
C VAL A 135 3.96 8.74 20.57
N TYR A 136 4.16 8.63 21.87
CA TYR A 136 3.17 8.27 22.87
C TYR A 136 2.70 9.53 23.58
N ASN A 137 1.40 9.71 23.73
CA ASN A 137 0.86 10.79 24.54
C ASN A 137 0.74 10.29 25.99
N VAL A 138 1.62 10.78 26.86
CA VAL A 138 1.70 10.43 28.28
C VAL A 138 1.02 11.54 29.07
N ARG A 139 0.03 11.19 29.89
CA ARG A 139 -0.68 12.13 30.76
C ARG A 139 -0.44 11.73 32.21
N ILE A 140 0.07 12.66 33.01
CA ILE A 140 0.35 12.45 34.44
C ILE A 140 -0.66 13.26 35.23
N VAL A 141 -1.26 12.65 36.26
CA VAL A 141 -2.19 13.32 37.18
C VAL A 141 -1.53 13.39 38.55
N THR A 142 -1.20 14.60 39.01
CA THR A 142 -0.85 14.84 40.42
C THR A 142 -2.15 14.86 41.24
N GLY A 143 -2.20 14.15 42.36
CA GLY A 143 -3.43 14.06 43.15
C GLY A 143 -3.79 15.35 43.88
N ASN A 144 -5.05 15.47 44.31
CA ASN A 144 -5.58 16.69 44.92
C ASN A 144 -5.42 16.71 46.47
N VAL A 145 -4.26 16.29 46.98
CA VAL A 145 -3.94 16.32 48.43
C VAL A 145 -3.05 17.52 48.79
N ARG A 146 -3.04 17.95 50.05
CA ARG A 146 -2.20 19.07 50.49
C ARG A 146 -0.72 18.69 50.34
N GLY A 147 0.07 19.53 49.68
CA GLY A 147 1.49 19.28 49.41
C GLY A 147 1.78 18.41 48.19
N ALA A 148 0.78 17.99 47.41
CA ALA A 148 0.94 16.97 46.37
C ALA A 148 1.92 17.28 45.22
N GLY A 149 2.24 18.56 44.97
CA GLY A 149 3.04 18.99 43.81
C GLY A 149 4.53 19.07 44.14
N THR A 150 5.36 18.68 43.17
CA THR A 150 6.82 18.62 43.30
C THR A 150 7.52 19.60 42.36
N ASN A 151 8.77 19.94 42.68
CA ASN A 151 9.68 20.64 41.79
C ASN A 151 10.88 19.79 41.33
N SER A 152 10.90 18.48 41.66
CA SER A 152 11.86 17.50 41.13
C SER A 152 11.59 17.15 39.66
N LYS A 153 12.60 16.64 38.94
CA LYS A 153 12.45 16.19 37.54
C LYS A 153 11.87 14.79 37.50
N ILE A 154 10.63 14.70 37.04
CA ILE A 154 9.90 13.43 36.90
C ILE A 154 10.39 12.68 35.66
N HIS A 155 10.55 11.36 35.79
CA HIS A 155 10.92 10.46 34.70
C HIS A 155 9.99 9.25 34.60
N ILE A 156 9.91 8.66 33.41
CA ILE A 156 9.07 7.52 33.08
C ILE A 156 9.87 6.42 32.35
N VAL A 157 9.57 5.15 32.66
CA VAL A 157 10.00 3.97 31.90
C VAL A 157 8.78 3.17 31.48
N MET A 158 8.44 3.19 30.19
CA MET A 158 7.37 2.37 29.62
C MET A 158 7.93 0.98 29.27
N HIS A 159 7.31 -0.11 29.74
CA HIS A 159 7.72 -1.48 29.43
C HIS A 159 6.69 -2.16 28.51
N GLY A 160 7.12 -2.68 27.37
CA GLY A 160 6.23 -3.36 26.42
C GLY A 160 5.81 -4.77 26.87
N SER A 161 4.71 -5.27 26.31
CA SER A 161 4.01 -6.56 26.61
C SER A 161 4.81 -7.84 26.92
N LYS A 162 6.13 -7.90 26.70
CA LYS A 162 6.99 -9.05 27.04
C LYS A 162 8.14 -8.71 28.00
N GLY A 163 8.20 -7.50 28.57
CA GLY A 163 9.26 -7.04 29.49
C GLY A 163 10.64 -6.80 28.84
N LEU A 164 10.99 -7.55 27.79
CA LEU A 164 12.25 -7.53 27.04
C LEU A 164 12.53 -6.24 26.24
N LYS A 165 11.64 -5.25 26.28
CA LYS A 165 11.79 -3.94 25.65
C LYS A 165 11.14 -2.87 26.51
N ASN A 166 11.86 -1.78 26.76
CA ASN A 166 11.36 -0.59 27.42
C ASN A 166 11.78 0.68 26.65
N SER A 167 11.37 1.85 27.14
CA SER A 167 11.69 3.16 26.57
C SER A 167 13.09 3.69 26.89
N GLY A 168 13.83 3.04 27.81
CA GLY A 168 14.79 3.76 28.65
C GLY A 168 14.09 4.70 29.64
N GLN A 169 14.87 5.40 30.45
CA GLN A 169 14.41 6.44 31.37
C GLN A 169 14.23 7.75 30.61
N VAL A 170 12.99 8.21 30.47
CA VAL A 170 12.66 9.46 29.77
C VAL A 170 12.25 10.51 30.80
N PHE A 171 12.95 11.63 30.87
CA PHE A 171 12.56 12.77 31.70
C PHE A 171 11.43 13.56 31.03
N LEU A 172 10.51 14.09 31.85
CA LEU A 172 9.27 14.73 31.39
C LEU A 172 9.37 16.25 31.56
N GLU A 173 10.12 16.85 30.64
CA GLU A 173 10.46 18.27 30.66
C GLU A 173 9.25 19.18 30.39
N GLY A 174 9.24 20.36 31.01
CA GLY A 174 8.17 21.37 30.87
C GLY A 174 6.93 21.16 31.74
N GLY A 175 6.81 20.03 32.45
CA GLY A 175 5.74 19.78 33.41
C GLY A 175 5.73 20.77 34.57
N GLN A 176 4.54 21.10 35.07
CA GLN A 176 4.33 21.90 36.29
C GLN A 176 4.00 21.02 37.49
N PHE A 177 3.37 19.86 37.27
CA PHE A 177 3.09 18.83 38.28
C PHE A 177 2.36 19.31 39.55
N GLU A 178 1.67 20.44 39.49
CA GLU A 178 0.95 21.03 40.62
C GLU A 178 -0.19 20.16 41.15
N ARG A 179 -0.59 20.39 42.41
CA ARG A 179 -1.71 19.69 43.08
C ARG A 179 -2.98 19.66 42.23
N GLY A 180 -3.43 18.47 41.82
CA GLY A 180 -4.66 18.28 41.06
C GLY A 180 -4.54 18.62 39.56
N LEU A 181 -3.36 18.99 39.08
CA LEU A 181 -3.10 19.29 37.67
C LEU A 181 -2.95 18.00 36.85
N THR A 182 -3.07 18.11 35.52
CA THR A 182 -2.80 17.01 34.58
C THR A 182 -1.85 17.47 33.48
N ASP A 183 -0.58 17.12 33.63
CA ASP A 183 0.46 17.40 32.64
C ASP A 183 0.39 16.42 31.46
N ILE A 184 0.77 16.90 30.26
CA ILE A 184 0.64 16.15 29.01
C ILE A 184 1.94 16.23 28.22
N PHE A 185 2.55 15.08 27.95
CA PHE A 185 3.84 14.94 27.26
C PHE A 185 3.69 14.10 25.98
N ASN A 186 4.54 14.39 25.00
CA ASN A 186 4.66 13.62 23.77
C ASN A 186 6.02 12.91 23.77
N VAL A 187 6.04 11.66 24.23
CA VAL A 187 7.25 10.86 24.42
C VAL A 187 7.53 10.05 23.15
N GLU A 188 8.60 10.36 22.44
CA GLU A 188 9.00 9.71 21.20
C GLU A 188 9.90 8.49 21.47
N ILE A 189 9.45 7.28 21.15
CA ILE A 189 10.22 6.05 21.32
C ILE A 189 10.46 5.35 19.97
N ALA A 190 11.70 4.95 19.69
CA ALA A 190 12.10 4.25 18.46
C ALA A 190 11.53 2.81 18.30
N ALA A 191 10.60 2.38 19.16
CA ALA A 191 10.04 1.04 19.18
C ALA A 191 8.55 1.04 19.56
N LEU A 192 7.80 0.09 18.97
CA LEU A 192 6.44 -0.18 19.41
C LEU A 192 6.46 -1.01 20.69
N LEU A 193 6.06 -0.37 21.80
CA LEU A 193 5.91 -0.97 23.13
C LEU A 193 4.45 -1.31 23.44
N SER A 194 3.48 -0.57 22.87
CA SER A 194 2.05 -0.80 23.10
C SER A 194 1.57 -2.15 22.55
N PRO A 195 0.77 -2.94 23.30
CA PRO A 195 0.32 -2.67 24.67
C PRO A 195 1.45 -2.83 25.69
N LEU A 196 1.55 -1.85 26.60
CA LEU A 196 2.50 -1.86 27.71
C LEU A 196 2.09 -2.91 28.75
N SER A 197 3.07 -3.55 29.39
CA SER A 197 2.82 -4.43 30.54
C SER A 197 2.80 -3.68 31.87
N ARG A 198 3.67 -2.66 32.00
CA ARG A 198 3.83 -1.82 33.20
C ARG A 198 4.56 -0.52 32.85
N VAL A 199 4.48 0.46 33.73
CA VAL A 199 5.13 1.77 33.63
C VAL A 199 5.87 2.04 34.94
N THR A 200 7.17 2.25 34.91
CA THR A 200 7.90 2.80 36.05
C THR A 200 7.78 4.32 36.02
N ILE A 201 7.54 4.95 37.17
CA ILE A 201 7.51 6.40 37.34
C ILE A 201 8.30 6.79 38.59
N GLY A 202 9.09 7.86 38.53
CA GLY A 202 9.87 8.35 39.64
C GLY A 202 10.35 9.79 39.42
N HIS A 203 11.15 10.31 40.35
CA HIS A 203 11.76 11.65 40.27
C HIS A 203 13.21 11.63 40.76
N ASP A 204 13.96 12.70 40.50
CA ASP A 204 15.38 12.83 40.91
C ASP A 204 15.58 13.26 42.38
N ASN A 205 14.50 13.43 43.14
CA ASN A 205 14.47 13.88 44.55
C ASN A 205 15.18 15.23 44.81
N ASP A 206 15.41 16.04 43.78
CA ASP A 206 15.99 17.39 43.91
C ASP A 206 14.91 18.42 44.27
N GLY A 207 15.31 19.48 44.99
CA GLY A 207 14.47 20.61 45.35
C GLY A 207 13.96 20.65 46.80
N VAL A 208 13.42 21.82 47.18
CA VAL A 208 12.94 22.12 48.55
C VAL A 208 11.59 21.44 48.86
N SER A 209 10.87 20.97 47.83
CA SER A 209 9.61 20.23 47.96
C SER A 209 9.60 19.04 47.00
N ALA A 210 10.61 18.16 47.12
CA ALA A 210 10.81 17.03 46.23
C ALA A 210 9.66 15.99 46.27
N GLY A 211 9.02 15.82 47.42
CA GLY A 211 7.89 14.89 47.62
C GLY A 211 6.73 15.13 46.67
N TRP A 212 6.23 14.07 46.04
CA TRP A 212 5.22 14.13 44.99
C TRP A 212 4.07 13.14 45.23
N TYR A 213 2.81 13.55 45.14
CA TYR A 213 1.68 12.61 45.18
C TYR A 213 1.16 12.33 43.76
N CYS A 214 1.59 11.20 43.19
CA CYS A 214 1.11 10.72 41.90
C CYS A 214 -0.22 9.99 42.07
N ASP A 215 -1.28 10.46 41.39
CA ASP A 215 -2.57 9.77 41.34
C ASP A 215 -2.55 8.65 40.29
N LYS A 216 -2.23 8.99 39.03
CA LYS A 216 -2.14 8.02 37.94
C LYS A 216 -1.36 8.53 36.74
N VAL A 217 -0.82 7.59 35.96
CA VAL A 217 -0.27 7.81 34.62
C VAL A 217 -1.23 7.19 33.60
N VAL A 218 -1.51 7.90 32.51
CA VAL A 218 -2.32 7.41 31.38
C VAL A 218 -1.48 7.51 30.11
N VAL A 219 -1.28 6.39 29.41
CA VAL A 219 -0.49 6.35 28.18
C VAL A 219 -1.39 6.02 26.99
N PHE A 220 -1.45 6.92 26.01
CA PHE A 220 -2.12 6.70 24.73
C PHE A 220 -1.10 6.51 23.61
N CYS A 221 -1.25 5.44 22.83
CA CYS A 221 -0.45 5.19 21.63
C CYS A 221 -1.30 5.44 20.38
N PRO A 222 -1.08 6.55 19.62
CA PRO A 222 -1.82 6.86 18.40
C PRO A 222 -1.66 5.80 17.29
N PHE A 223 -0.57 5.02 17.34
CA PHE A 223 -0.29 3.95 16.37
C PHE A 223 -1.23 2.75 16.54
N THR A 224 -1.46 2.30 17.78
CA THR A 224 -2.34 1.15 18.11
C THR A 224 -3.78 1.57 18.43
N GLY A 225 -4.01 2.84 18.77
CA GLY A 225 -5.29 3.35 19.25
C GLY A 225 -5.61 2.97 20.70
N ILE A 226 -4.66 2.38 21.44
CA ILE A 226 -4.87 1.92 22.82
C ILE A 226 -4.48 3.03 23.80
N GLU A 227 -5.37 3.31 24.75
CA GLU A 227 -5.15 4.12 25.94
C GLU A 227 -5.18 3.22 27.18
N GLN A 228 -4.10 3.20 27.96
CA GLN A 228 -3.88 2.35 29.13
C GLN A 228 -3.71 3.22 30.38
N THR A 229 -4.32 2.82 31.51
CA THR A 229 -4.28 3.57 32.77
C THR A 229 -3.50 2.80 33.84
N PHE A 230 -2.56 3.48 34.48
CA PHE A 230 -1.66 2.97 35.51
C PHE A 230 -1.87 3.79 36.80
N PRO A 231 -2.71 3.33 37.73
CA PRO A 231 -2.95 4.01 39.00
C PRO A 231 -1.73 3.89 39.93
N CYS A 232 -1.47 4.96 40.69
CA CYS A 232 -0.43 5.03 41.71
C CYS A 232 -1.05 5.36 43.08
N CYS A 233 -1.83 6.44 43.14
CA CYS A 233 -2.55 6.95 44.32
C CYS A 233 -1.69 7.00 45.60
N LYS A 234 -0.42 7.41 45.45
CA LYS A 234 0.63 7.30 46.47
C LYS A 234 1.60 8.48 46.42
N TRP A 235 2.19 8.77 47.57
CA TRP A 235 3.40 9.61 47.67
C TRP A 235 4.61 8.90 47.06
N LEU A 236 5.46 9.69 46.43
CA LEU A 236 6.84 9.41 46.06
C LEU A 236 7.67 10.42 46.83
N ASP A 237 8.23 9.98 47.94
CA ASP A 237 9.00 10.77 48.92
C ASP A 237 9.77 9.76 49.80
N GLU A 238 10.93 10.14 50.33
CA GLU A 238 11.69 9.36 51.31
C GLU A 238 11.09 9.45 52.73
N LYS A 239 10.28 10.48 53.00
CA LYS A 239 9.75 10.86 54.32
C LYS A 239 8.24 10.63 54.47
N GLU A 240 7.51 10.53 53.36
CA GLU A 240 6.06 10.27 53.34
C GLU A 240 5.72 8.98 52.57
N GLY A 241 4.50 8.47 52.79
CA GLY A 241 4.00 7.26 52.11
C GLY A 241 4.66 5.97 52.59
N ASP A 242 5.65 5.49 51.83
CA ASP A 242 6.42 4.26 52.13
C ASP A 242 7.93 4.40 51.78
N GLY A 243 8.44 5.63 51.62
CA GLY A 243 9.87 5.91 51.48
C GLY A 243 10.46 5.71 50.09
N LEU A 244 9.63 5.46 49.06
CA LEU A 244 10.07 5.15 47.69
C LEU A 244 9.80 6.33 46.74
N ILE A 245 10.86 6.87 46.14
CA ILE A 245 10.81 7.94 45.11
C ILE A 245 10.57 7.42 43.67
N GLU A 246 10.57 6.10 43.46
CA GLU A 246 10.30 5.43 42.18
C GLU A 246 9.40 4.20 42.40
N ARG A 247 8.46 3.93 41.48
CA ARG A 247 7.55 2.77 41.54
C ARG A 247 7.27 2.18 40.17
N GLU A 248 7.17 0.85 40.09
CA GLU A 248 6.52 0.16 38.97
C GLU A 248 4.99 0.13 39.14
N LEU A 249 4.27 0.64 38.14
CA LEU A 249 2.81 0.66 38.08
C LEU A 249 2.30 -0.32 37.02
N TYR A 250 1.28 -1.10 37.36
CA TYR A 250 0.68 -2.12 36.49
C TYR A 250 -0.66 -1.62 35.92
N GLU A 251 -1.04 -2.10 34.73
CA GLU A 251 -2.25 -1.61 34.06
C GLU A 251 -3.53 -2.04 34.79
N MET A 252 -4.41 -1.08 35.07
CA MET A 252 -5.80 -1.38 35.44
C MET A 252 -6.59 -1.71 34.17
N VAL A 253 -6.58 -2.99 33.77
CA VAL A 253 -7.10 -3.47 32.47
C VAL A 253 -8.57 -3.10 32.22
N SER A 254 -9.39 -2.99 33.29
CA SER A 254 -10.78 -2.52 33.23
C SER A 254 -10.95 -1.07 32.77
N LEU A 255 -9.88 -0.26 32.81
CA LEU A 255 -9.85 1.13 32.32
C LEU A 255 -9.20 1.27 30.94
N ARG A 256 -8.84 0.16 30.26
CA ARG A 256 -8.27 0.21 28.91
C ARG A 256 -9.30 0.69 27.90
N GLN A 257 -9.00 1.77 27.18
CA GLN A 257 -9.87 2.30 26.13
C GLN A 257 -9.23 2.13 24.75
N LYS A 258 -10.03 1.79 23.74
CA LYS A 258 -9.61 1.74 22.34
C LYS A 258 -10.21 2.94 21.60
N ARG A 259 -9.45 4.02 21.48
CA ARG A 259 -9.87 5.24 20.77
C ARG A 259 -9.87 4.98 19.26
N GLN A 260 -10.96 5.35 18.59
CA GLN A 260 -10.99 5.31 17.12
C GLN A 260 -9.96 6.30 16.55
N LYS A 261 -9.33 5.92 15.43
CA LYS A 261 -8.25 6.67 14.80
C LYS A 261 -8.82 7.91 14.08
N LYS A 262 -9.02 8.99 14.82
CA LYS A 262 -9.39 10.30 14.24
C LYS A 262 -8.32 10.72 13.23
N HIS A 263 -8.74 11.08 12.02
CA HIS A 263 -7.82 11.59 11.00
C HIS A 263 -7.25 12.95 11.42
N PRO A 264 -5.94 13.20 11.25
CA PRO A 264 -5.38 14.53 11.41
C PRO A 264 -5.85 15.42 10.25
N TRP A 265 -6.30 16.63 10.56
CA TRP A 265 -6.63 17.67 9.59
C TRP A 265 -5.81 18.92 9.90
N SER A 266 -5.19 19.51 8.88
CA SER A 266 -4.50 20.80 8.99
C SER A 266 -5.44 21.90 8.50
N PHE A 267 -5.77 22.86 9.35
CA PHE A 267 -6.54 24.04 8.97
C PHE A 267 -5.66 25.28 9.05
N TRP A 268 -5.54 26.01 7.94
CA TRP A 268 -4.73 27.22 7.86
C TRP A 268 -5.59 28.44 8.17
N ILE A 269 -5.32 29.09 9.31
CA ILE A 269 -5.90 30.39 9.65
C ILE A 269 -4.99 31.48 9.10
N TRP A 270 -5.44 32.18 8.06
CA TRP A 270 -4.81 33.43 7.64
C TRP A 270 -5.25 34.56 8.58
N THR A 271 -4.30 35.15 9.30
CA THR A 271 -4.45 36.46 9.93
C THR A 271 -3.87 37.54 9.00
N SER A 272 -4.36 38.78 9.13
CA SER A 272 -3.87 39.90 8.33
C SER A 272 -2.47 40.36 8.75
N ASP A 273 -1.71 40.97 7.82
CA ASP A 273 -0.33 41.46 7.98
C ASP A 273 -0.14 42.65 8.97
N ILE A 274 -1.06 42.82 9.92
CA ILE A 274 -1.10 43.90 10.90
C ILE A 274 -0.38 43.44 12.19
N PRO A 275 0.63 44.17 12.70
CA PRO A 275 1.26 43.84 13.97
C PRO A 275 0.26 43.70 15.12
N GLY A 276 0.25 42.54 15.77
CA GLY A 276 -0.68 42.23 16.87
C GLY A 276 -1.96 41.49 16.47
N ALA A 277 -2.16 41.12 15.20
CA ALA A 277 -3.35 40.39 14.72
C ALA A 277 -3.45 38.90 15.17
N GLY A 278 -2.74 38.49 16.23
CA GLY A 278 -2.75 37.12 16.76
C GLY A 278 -3.84 36.91 17.82
N SER A 279 -4.84 36.08 17.51
CA SER A 279 -5.82 35.61 18.50
C SER A 279 -5.24 34.51 19.39
N GLN A 280 -5.59 34.50 20.69
CA GLN A 280 -5.28 33.39 21.60
C GLN A 280 -5.84 32.05 21.09
N PRO A 281 -5.18 30.91 21.41
CA PRO A 281 -5.61 29.60 20.92
C PRO A 281 -6.97 29.19 21.50
N LEU A 282 -7.94 28.96 20.61
CA LEU A 282 -9.25 28.40 20.97
C LEU A 282 -9.11 26.92 21.33
N VAL A 283 -9.37 26.58 22.60
CA VAL A 283 -9.58 25.19 23.02
C VAL A 283 -10.94 24.74 22.52
N VAL A 284 -10.95 23.75 21.62
CA VAL A 284 -12.18 23.12 21.13
C VAL A 284 -12.61 22.03 22.12
N GLU A 285 -13.37 22.40 23.15
CA GLU A 285 -14.11 21.42 23.96
C GLU A 285 -15.32 20.89 23.16
N ASP A 286 -15.39 19.57 23.01
CA ASP A 286 -16.56 18.87 22.50
C ASP A 286 -17.56 18.66 23.66
N ARG A 287 -18.53 19.56 23.80
CA ARG A 287 -19.63 19.43 24.76
C ARG A 287 -20.99 19.73 24.12
N SER A 288 -21.85 18.71 24.10
CA SER A 288 -23.25 18.84 23.76
C SER A 288 -24.04 19.58 24.85
N SER A 289 -24.71 20.69 24.48
CA SER A 289 -25.95 21.29 25.06
C SER A 289 -25.88 22.77 25.49
N ALA A 290 -26.99 23.48 25.21
CA ALA A 290 -27.53 24.66 25.94
C ALA A 290 -26.90 26.08 25.80
N THR A 291 -27.31 26.79 24.75
CA THR A 291 -28.04 28.10 24.79
C THR A 291 -27.68 29.21 25.83
N LYS A 292 -27.10 30.36 25.39
CA LYS A 292 -27.64 31.75 25.55
C LYS A 292 -26.68 32.91 25.12
N MET A 293 -27.31 34.03 24.71
CA MET A 293 -27.00 35.49 24.85
C MET A 293 -25.71 35.99 25.56
N LEU A 294 -25.14 37.20 25.34
CA LEU A 294 -25.23 38.29 24.31
C LEU A 294 -24.28 39.48 24.73
N THR A 295 -23.77 40.34 23.80
CA THR A 295 -23.31 41.77 24.02
C THR A 295 -22.05 42.04 24.96
N VAL A 296 -21.27 43.16 25.02
CA VAL A 296 -21.15 44.46 24.28
C VAL A 296 -19.82 45.28 24.52
N ARG A 297 -19.41 46.09 23.51
CA ARG A 297 -18.61 47.38 23.48
C ARG A 297 -17.10 47.53 23.84
N VAL A 298 -16.60 48.67 23.31
CA VAL A 298 -15.23 49.20 23.11
C VAL A 298 -14.98 50.51 23.90
N ALA A 299 -13.72 50.79 24.29
CA ALA A 299 -13.10 52.12 24.56
C ALA A 299 -11.55 51.99 24.45
N ALA A 300 -10.79 52.77 23.66
CA ALA A 300 -10.27 54.16 23.82
C ALA A 300 -9.10 54.33 24.84
N ALA A 301 -8.08 55.22 24.72
CA ALA A 301 -7.44 55.95 23.60
C ALA A 301 -6.17 56.75 24.09
N LEU A 302 -5.33 57.31 23.17
CA LEU A 302 -4.32 58.41 23.35
C LEU A 302 -3.04 58.12 24.21
N ALA A 303 -1.90 58.85 24.14
CA ALA A 303 -1.22 59.68 23.12
C ALA A 303 0.21 60.15 23.58
N ARG A 304 0.95 60.85 22.69
CA ARG A 304 2.28 61.58 22.80
C ARG A 304 3.48 60.84 22.15
N THR A 305 4.36 61.33 21.25
CA THR A 305 4.73 62.59 20.55
C THR A 305 6.13 63.17 20.92
N LEU A 306 6.98 63.34 19.88
CA LEU A 306 8.07 64.35 19.63
C LEU A 306 9.51 63.77 19.37
N PRO A 307 10.51 64.49 18.78
CA PRO A 307 10.54 64.88 17.34
C PRO A 307 11.93 65.03 16.61
N ARG A 308 11.93 65.02 15.25
CA ARG A 308 12.84 65.79 14.32
C ARG A 308 14.37 65.48 14.33
N ARG A 309 15.22 65.86 13.34
CA ARG A 309 15.15 66.84 12.19
C ARG A 309 15.71 66.22 10.86
N ALA A 310 16.24 67.00 9.90
CA ALA A 310 16.66 66.55 8.55
C ALA A 310 17.63 67.51 7.79
N GLY A 311 18.28 67.01 6.71
CA GLY A 311 19.17 67.72 5.73
C GLY A 311 20.65 67.28 5.80
N PHE A 312 21.53 67.31 4.77
CA PHE A 312 21.51 67.53 3.28
C PHE A 312 22.89 67.00 2.72
N VAL A 313 23.34 67.03 1.45
CA VAL A 313 23.02 67.72 0.17
C VAL A 313 23.51 66.90 -1.08
N SER A 314 23.41 67.46 -2.31
CA SER A 314 23.83 66.92 -3.64
C SER A 314 25.36 66.70 -3.88
N LYS A 315 25.83 65.89 -4.86
CA LYS A 315 26.03 66.27 -6.30
C LYS A 315 26.32 65.07 -7.26
N ALA A 316 26.65 65.36 -8.53
CA ALA A 316 26.47 64.48 -9.71
C ALA A 316 27.72 63.72 -10.26
N LEU A 317 27.45 62.89 -11.28
CA LEU A 317 28.27 61.96 -12.10
C LEU A 317 29.01 62.67 -13.30
N PRO A 318 29.75 61.97 -14.20
CA PRO A 318 30.80 60.91 -14.04
C PRO A 318 32.04 61.14 -14.99
N VAL A 319 32.78 60.06 -15.32
CA VAL A 319 33.66 59.77 -16.50
C VAL A 319 35.17 59.59 -16.23
N ALA A 320 35.66 58.35 -16.41
CA ALA A 320 36.94 57.96 -17.04
C ALA A 320 37.03 56.42 -17.18
N CYS A 321 37.88 55.90 -18.08
CA CYS A 321 38.11 54.45 -18.29
C CYS A 321 39.46 53.99 -17.72
N VAL A 322 39.63 52.67 -17.49
CA VAL A 322 40.63 51.80 -18.19
C VAL A 322 40.65 50.38 -17.61
N GLY A 323 40.41 49.40 -18.48
CA GLY A 323 41.30 48.24 -18.71
C GLY A 323 41.56 47.13 -17.66
N VAL A 324 41.10 45.92 -18.03
CA VAL A 324 41.88 44.66 -18.11
C VAL A 324 41.99 43.73 -16.86
N ASN A 325 41.88 42.42 -17.17
CA ASN A 325 42.21 41.22 -16.38
C ASN A 325 41.41 40.87 -15.12
N HIS A 326 40.45 39.96 -15.31
CA HIS A 326 40.36 38.75 -14.47
C HIS A 326 40.23 37.51 -15.36
N LEU A 327 41.15 36.54 -15.19
CA LEU A 327 40.94 35.19 -15.70
C LEU A 327 39.93 34.46 -14.79
N HIS A 328 38.99 33.74 -15.40
CA HIS A 328 38.18 32.74 -14.70
C HIS A 328 38.57 31.34 -15.18
N THR A 329 39.04 30.52 -14.24
CA THR A 329 39.46 29.15 -14.47
C THR A 329 38.25 28.22 -14.55
N HIS A 330 37.74 28.01 -15.76
CA HIS A 330 36.76 26.94 -15.99
C HIS A 330 37.39 25.58 -15.66
N ARG A 331 36.94 24.96 -14.56
CA ARG A 331 37.03 23.49 -14.42
C ARG A 331 36.11 22.89 -15.49
N PRO A 332 36.59 22.01 -16.39
CA PRO A 332 35.71 21.27 -17.27
C PRO A 332 34.90 20.28 -16.43
N TRP A 333 33.59 20.51 -16.35
CA TRP A 333 32.66 19.43 -16.02
C TRP A 333 32.77 18.37 -17.11
N LEU A 334 32.83 17.09 -16.74
CA LEU A 334 32.65 16.02 -17.72
C LEU A 334 31.21 16.05 -18.23
N GLN A 335 30.97 16.73 -19.34
CA GLN A 335 29.84 16.41 -20.20
C GLN A 335 30.00 14.94 -20.62
N LYS A 336 28.98 14.13 -20.34
CA LYS A 336 28.89 12.79 -20.91
C LYS A 336 28.70 12.94 -22.42
N THR A 337 29.44 12.16 -23.19
CA THR A 337 29.24 12.05 -24.64
C THR A 337 27.80 11.68 -24.95
N GLY A 338 27.27 12.28 -26.01
CA GLY A 338 25.93 12.03 -26.53
C GLY A 338 25.82 10.64 -27.16
N THR A 339 24.64 10.03 -27.08
CA THR A 339 24.35 8.70 -27.61
C THR A 339 24.50 8.61 -29.14
N ALA A 340 24.28 9.72 -29.85
CA ALA A 340 24.52 9.83 -31.29
C ALA A 340 25.89 10.41 -31.67
N GLU A 341 26.82 10.61 -30.74
CA GLU A 341 28.22 10.99 -31.04
C GLU A 341 29.07 9.78 -31.48
N VAL A 342 28.46 8.85 -32.21
CA VAL A 342 29.12 7.70 -32.83
C VAL A 342 29.89 8.20 -34.06
N SER A 343 31.13 7.73 -34.24
CA SER A 343 32.05 8.23 -35.26
C SER A 343 31.47 8.24 -36.68
N SER A 344 30.65 7.24 -37.04
CA SER A 344 29.96 7.15 -38.33
C SER A 344 28.96 8.30 -38.59
N ILE A 345 28.19 8.71 -37.58
CA ILE A 345 27.23 9.82 -37.68
C ILE A 345 27.95 11.18 -37.78
N LEU A 346 29.15 11.28 -37.21
CA LEU A 346 30.00 12.46 -37.36
C LEU A 346 30.69 12.48 -38.74
N GLU A 347 31.10 11.32 -39.25
CA GLU A 347 31.69 11.14 -40.58
C GLU A 347 30.70 11.51 -41.71
N GLU A 348 29.47 11.01 -41.69
CA GLU A 348 28.44 11.38 -42.68
C GLU A 348 28.15 12.90 -42.71
N LYS A 349 28.17 13.55 -41.55
CA LYS A 349 28.02 15.02 -41.42
C LYS A 349 29.23 15.80 -41.93
N ILE A 350 30.44 15.32 -41.71
CA ILE A 350 31.68 15.92 -42.23
C ILE A 350 31.73 15.79 -43.76
N LEU A 351 31.22 14.69 -44.31
CA LEU A 351 31.07 14.47 -45.76
C LEU A 351 29.93 15.30 -46.38
N GLY A 352 29.10 15.97 -45.57
CA GLY A 352 28.03 16.86 -46.04
C GLY A 352 26.85 16.15 -46.74
N ALA A 353 26.67 14.85 -46.52
CA ALA A 353 25.80 13.98 -47.31
C ALA A 353 24.38 13.78 -46.74
N ASP A 354 23.96 14.57 -45.76
CA ASP A 354 22.62 14.48 -45.14
C ASP A 354 21.50 14.93 -46.11
N THR A 355 20.84 13.99 -46.80
CA THR A 355 19.50 14.22 -47.37
C THR A 355 18.47 14.31 -46.25
N SER A 356 18.38 15.50 -45.65
CA SER A 356 17.63 15.77 -44.41
C SER A 356 16.18 15.27 -44.38
N ALA A 357 15.52 15.16 -45.53
CA ALA A 357 14.16 14.64 -45.67
C ALA A 357 14.03 13.13 -45.35
N ASP A 358 15.05 12.30 -45.63
CA ASP A 358 14.97 10.85 -45.38
C ASP A 358 14.95 10.53 -43.87
N LEU A 359 15.59 11.37 -43.06
CA LEU A 359 15.70 11.24 -41.60
C LEU A 359 14.44 11.72 -40.84
N GLU A 360 13.43 12.24 -41.52
CA GLU A 360 12.16 12.61 -40.89
C GLU A 360 11.25 11.40 -40.65
N GLU A 361 11.10 10.55 -41.67
CA GLU A 361 10.18 9.39 -41.66
C GLU A 361 10.91 8.04 -41.51
N THR A 362 12.23 8.02 -41.73
CA THR A 362 13.08 6.83 -41.51
C THR A 362 14.19 7.12 -40.52
N GLY A 363 14.81 6.06 -40.01
CA GLY A 363 15.96 6.13 -39.13
C GLY A 363 16.84 4.89 -39.25
N ARG A 364 17.98 4.90 -38.56
CA ARG A 364 18.94 3.79 -38.49
C ARG A 364 19.17 3.36 -37.05
N VAL A 365 19.26 2.07 -36.78
CA VAL A 365 19.58 1.53 -35.45
C VAL A 365 21.04 1.88 -35.08
N LEU A 366 21.24 2.64 -34.00
CA LEU A 366 22.55 2.92 -33.39
C LEU A 366 23.02 1.79 -32.47
N SER A 367 22.09 1.12 -31.79
CA SER A 367 22.38 -0.05 -30.95
C SER A 367 21.11 -0.83 -30.64
N ILE A 368 21.26 -2.12 -30.35
CA ILE A 368 20.19 -3.06 -30.03
C ILE A 368 20.67 -3.97 -28.88
N GLY A 369 19.83 -4.16 -27.86
CA GLY A 369 20.12 -5.08 -26.76
C GLY A 369 18.95 -5.22 -25.78
N ASP A 370 18.78 -6.42 -25.22
CA ASP A 370 17.72 -6.79 -24.27
C ASP A 370 16.30 -6.38 -24.71
N GLY A 371 16.02 -6.44 -26.02
CA GLY A 371 14.74 -6.02 -26.61
C GLY A 371 14.54 -4.50 -26.74
N ILE A 372 15.58 -3.68 -26.61
CA ILE A 372 15.52 -2.21 -26.81
C ILE A 372 16.47 -1.78 -27.93
N ALA A 373 15.93 -1.06 -28.91
CA ALA A 373 16.68 -0.39 -29.97
C ALA A 373 16.84 1.10 -29.65
N ARG A 374 18.03 1.64 -29.95
CA ARG A 374 18.31 3.08 -30.04
C ARG A 374 18.36 3.45 -31.50
N VAL A 375 17.58 4.42 -31.94
CA VAL A 375 17.41 4.76 -33.37
C VAL A 375 17.77 6.22 -33.62
N TYR A 376 18.61 6.48 -34.62
CA TYR A 376 18.91 7.81 -35.14
C TYR A 376 17.94 8.19 -36.26
N GLY A 377 17.55 9.46 -36.38
CA GLY A 377 16.52 9.90 -37.33
C GLY A 377 15.11 9.83 -36.73
N LEU A 378 14.11 9.45 -37.53
CA LEU A 378 12.68 9.41 -37.15
C LEU A 378 12.16 10.75 -36.57
N ARG A 379 12.62 11.91 -37.06
CA ARG A 379 12.38 13.22 -36.42
C ARG A 379 10.89 13.55 -36.16
N ASN A 380 9.99 13.03 -36.99
CA ASN A 380 8.55 13.31 -36.89
C ASN A 380 7.77 12.30 -36.00
N VAL A 381 8.46 11.33 -35.37
CA VAL A 381 7.83 10.23 -34.61
C VAL A 381 7.15 10.68 -33.32
N GLN A 382 5.98 10.12 -33.04
CA GLN A 382 5.20 10.41 -31.84
C GLN A 382 5.57 9.47 -30.68
N ALA A 383 5.30 9.88 -29.45
CA ALA A 383 5.36 8.99 -28.28
C ALA A 383 4.21 7.96 -28.32
N GLU A 384 4.48 6.72 -27.90
CA GLU A 384 3.58 5.56 -28.08
C GLU A 384 3.25 5.23 -29.57
N GLU A 385 4.00 5.79 -30.55
CA GLU A 385 3.89 5.40 -31.98
C GLU A 385 4.50 4.01 -32.25
N MET A 386 3.86 3.25 -33.13
CA MET A 386 4.41 1.99 -33.64
C MET A 386 5.42 2.26 -34.77
N VAL A 387 6.51 1.52 -34.77
CA VAL A 387 7.55 1.53 -35.83
C VAL A 387 7.80 0.11 -36.33
N GLU A 388 8.35 0.00 -37.54
CA GLU A 388 8.68 -1.27 -38.20
C GLU A 388 10.16 -1.29 -38.62
N PHE A 389 10.85 -2.38 -38.27
CA PHE A 389 12.26 -2.61 -38.60
C PHE A 389 12.38 -3.28 -39.98
N SER A 390 13.54 -3.15 -40.63
CA SER A 390 13.93 -3.83 -41.88
C SER A 390 13.60 -5.34 -41.93
N SER A 391 13.64 -6.02 -40.77
CA SER A 391 13.32 -7.44 -40.61
C SER A 391 11.83 -7.77 -40.46
N GLY A 392 10.92 -6.79 -40.60
CA GLY A 392 9.48 -6.95 -40.41
C GLY A 392 9.04 -7.08 -38.95
N LEU A 393 9.97 -7.01 -38.00
CA LEU A 393 9.64 -6.86 -36.59
C LEU A 393 9.06 -5.47 -36.32
N LYS A 394 8.19 -5.39 -35.31
CA LYS A 394 7.56 -4.14 -34.88
C LYS A 394 8.12 -3.68 -33.54
N GLY A 395 8.05 -2.39 -33.29
CA GLY A 395 8.39 -1.78 -32.01
C GLY A 395 7.47 -0.63 -31.65
N MET A 396 7.69 -0.04 -30.48
CA MET A 396 6.97 1.14 -30.00
C MET A 396 7.96 2.18 -29.47
N SER A 397 7.80 3.42 -29.89
CA SER A 397 8.57 4.57 -29.40
C SER A 397 8.14 4.92 -27.96
N LEU A 398 9.10 4.99 -27.02
CA LEU A 398 8.83 5.28 -25.60
C LEU A 398 9.69 6.41 -25.01
N ASN A 399 10.93 6.56 -25.44
CA ASN A 399 11.76 7.71 -25.11
C ASN A 399 12.01 8.52 -26.40
N LEU A 400 11.65 9.79 -26.40
CA LEU A 400 12.10 10.76 -27.40
C LEU A 400 13.22 11.57 -26.73
N GLU A 401 14.46 11.37 -27.18
CA GLU A 401 15.64 12.08 -26.67
C GLU A 401 16.18 13.03 -27.78
N PRO A 402 16.96 14.07 -27.45
CA PRO A 402 17.31 15.12 -28.44
C PRO A 402 18.13 14.64 -29.64
N ASP A 403 18.80 13.50 -29.50
CA ASP A 403 19.72 12.91 -30.46
C ASP A 403 19.29 11.53 -30.97
N ASN A 404 18.34 10.86 -30.30
CA ASN A 404 17.94 9.48 -30.59
C ASN A 404 16.53 9.14 -30.10
N VAL A 405 15.95 8.06 -30.62
CA VAL A 405 14.66 7.50 -30.21
C VAL A 405 14.87 6.14 -29.55
N GLY A 406 14.37 5.99 -28.31
CA GLY A 406 14.33 4.72 -27.59
C GLY A 406 13.08 3.92 -27.93
N VAL A 407 13.25 2.85 -28.70
CA VAL A 407 12.20 1.96 -29.20
C VAL A 407 12.27 0.61 -28.48
N VAL A 408 11.14 0.14 -27.95
CA VAL A 408 11.03 -1.24 -27.42
C VAL A 408 10.54 -2.20 -28.49
N VAL A 409 11.13 -3.39 -28.59
CA VAL A 409 10.89 -4.36 -29.67
C VAL A 409 9.82 -5.38 -29.29
N PHE A 410 8.84 -5.61 -30.16
CA PHE A 410 7.78 -6.61 -30.02
C PHE A 410 8.19 -7.97 -30.60
N GLY A 411 9.38 -8.49 -30.23
CA GLY A 411 9.90 -9.71 -30.83
C GLY A 411 11.28 -10.13 -30.32
N ASN A 412 11.98 -10.92 -31.13
CA ASN A 412 13.33 -11.44 -30.87
C ASN A 412 14.36 -10.47 -31.48
N ASP A 413 15.10 -9.75 -30.63
CA ASP A 413 16.06 -8.72 -31.02
C ASP A 413 17.22 -9.21 -31.90
N LYS A 414 17.52 -10.52 -31.90
CA LYS A 414 18.53 -11.16 -32.76
C LYS A 414 18.28 -11.02 -34.27
N LEU A 415 17.10 -10.52 -34.68
CA LEU A 415 16.75 -10.21 -36.08
C LEU A 415 16.95 -8.72 -36.42
N ILE A 416 17.54 -7.92 -35.52
CA ILE A 416 17.85 -6.51 -35.69
C ILE A 416 19.36 -6.32 -35.46
N LYS A 417 19.98 -5.43 -36.22
CA LYS A 417 21.42 -5.10 -36.17
C LYS A 417 21.62 -3.59 -36.11
N GLU A 418 22.82 -3.17 -35.74
CA GLU A 418 23.28 -1.80 -35.98
C GLU A 418 23.26 -1.48 -37.49
N GLY A 419 22.86 -0.26 -37.83
CA GLY A 419 22.66 0.19 -39.22
C GLY A 419 21.31 -0.19 -39.85
N ASP A 420 20.51 -1.07 -39.24
CA ASP A 420 19.19 -1.45 -39.80
C ASP A 420 18.26 -0.25 -39.94
N ILE A 421 17.55 -0.18 -41.07
CA ILE A 421 16.55 0.86 -41.33
C ILE A 421 15.29 0.59 -40.50
N VAL A 422 14.83 1.64 -39.82
CA VAL A 422 13.56 1.69 -39.09
C VAL A 422 12.63 2.67 -39.82
N LYS A 423 11.35 2.32 -39.93
CA LYS A 423 10.32 3.14 -40.56
C LYS A 423 9.17 3.41 -39.59
N ARG A 424 8.59 4.60 -39.69
CA ARG A 424 7.35 4.95 -39.01
C ARG A 424 6.15 4.20 -39.58
N THR A 425 5.13 3.99 -38.75
CA THR A 425 3.80 3.54 -39.22
C THR A 425 2.80 4.69 -39.29
N GLY A 426 3.09 5.86 -38.68
CA GLY A 426 2.16 6.98 -38.58
C GLY A 426 1.01 6.75 -37.59
N ALA A 427 1.03 5.66 -36.81
CA ALA A 427 -0.04 5.27 -35.90
C ALA A 427 0.46 4.99 -34.47
N ILE A 428 -0.20 5.61 -33.49
CA ILE A 428 -0.16 5.17 -32.08
C ILE A 428 -0.72 3.75 -32.00
N VAL A 429 -0.05 2.88 -31.24
CA VAL A 429 -0.34 1.43 -31.16
C VAL A 429 -1.85 1.15 -31.02
N ASP A 430 -2.36 0.33 -31.95
CA ASP A 430 -3.76 -0.07 -32.02
C ASP A 430 -3.91 -1.58 -32.26
N VAL A 431 -5.12 -2.10 -32.01
CA VAL A 431 -5.46 -3.52 -32.16
C VAL A 431 -6.80 -3.70 -32.86
N PRO A 432 -7.03 -4.81 -33.59
CA PRO A 432 -8.35 -5.15 -34.12
C PRO A 432 -9.35 -5.37 -32.97
N VAL A 433 -10.59 -4.91 -33.15
CA VAL A 433 -11.70 -5.07 -32.19
C VAL A 433 -13.01 -5.34 -32.92
N GLY A 434 -13.82 -6.25 -32.40
CA GLY A 434 -15.04 -6.69 -33.07
C GLY A 434 -15.61 -7.98 -32.47
N LEU A 435 -16.66 -8.52 -33.10
CA LEU A 435 -17.27 -9.79 -32.70
C LEU A 435 -16.50 -11.00 -33.27
N GLU A 436 -15.66 -10.77 -34.28
CA GLU A 436 -14.85 -11.76 -35.01
C GLU A 436 -13.70 -12.33 -34.15
N LEU A 437 -13.45 -11.74 -32.98
CA LEU A 437 -12.48 -12.20 -31.99
C LEU A 437 -13.08 -13.22 -31.00
N LEU A 438 -14.41 -13.36 -30.93
CA LEU A 438 -15.07 -14.33 -30.04
C LEU A 438 -14.69 -15.76 -30.46
N GLY A 439 -14.25 -16.58 -29.50
CA GLY A 439 -13.75 -17.93 -29.78
C GLY A 439 -12.33 -17.99 -30.37
N ARG A 440 -11.63 -16.85 -30.46
CA ARG A 440 -10.25 -16.75 -30.96
C ARG A 440 -9.23 -16.62 -29.82
N VAL A 441 -8.00 -17.04 -30.09
CA VAL A 441 -6.82 -16.72 -29.27
C VAL A 441 -5.91 -15.79 -30.05
N VAL A 442 -5.52 -14.68 -29.44
CA VAL A 442 -4.72 -13.61 -30.06
C VAL A 442 -3.52 -13.21 -29.20
N ASP A 443 -2.49 -12.64 -29.83
CA ASP A 443 -1.36 -12.02 -29.13
C ASP A 443 -1.67 -10.59 -28.64
N ALA A 444 -0.67 -9.90 -28.08
CA ALA A 444 -0.82 -8.53 -27.59
C ALA A 444 -1.03 -7.46 -28.68
N LEU A 445 -0.78 -7.76 -29.95
CA LEU A 445 -1.03 -6.89 -31.11
C LEU A 445 -2.35 -7.25 -31.82
N GLY A 446 -3.03 -8.31 -31.37
CA GLY A 446 -4.26 -8.83 -31.95
C GLY A 446 -4.06 -9.76 -33.15
N ASN A 447 -2.86 -10.29 -33.37
CA ASN A 447 -2.65 -11.34 -34.37
C ASN A 447 -3.23 -12.67 -33.86
N ALA A 448 -3.87 -13.45 -34.73
CA ALA A 448 -4.40 -14.76 -34.35
C ALA A 448 -3.28 -15.80 -34.15
N ILE A 449 -3.30 -16.49 -33.01
CA ILE A 449 -2.30 -17.52 -32.63
C ILE A 449 -2.92 -18.89 -32.36
N ASP A 450 -4.22 -19.05 -32.63
CA ASP A 450 -4.96 -20.32 -32.50
C ASP A 450 -4.90 -21.24 -33.73
N GLY A 451 -4.21 -20.82 -34.80
CA GLY A 451 -4.10 -21.56 -36.05
C GLY A 451 -5.36 -21.57 -36.92
N LYS A 452 -6.46 -20.91 -36.53
CA LYS A 452 -7.75 -20.91 -37.26
C LYS A 452 -7.80 -19.88 -38.41
N GLY A 453 -6.66 -19.57 -39.03
CA GLY A 453 -6.54 -18.49 -40.03
C GLY A 453 -6.60 -17.07 -39.44
N PRO A 454 -6.66 -16.03 -40.28
CA PRO A 454 -6.68 -14.62 -39.85
C PRO A 454 -7.97 -14.22 -39.09
N LEU A 455 -8.03 -12.98 -38.61
CA LEU A 455 -9.25 -12.34 -38.11
C LEU A 455 -9.98 -11.62 -39.25
N GLY A 456 -11.32 -11.63 -39.23
CA GLY A 456 -12.17 -10.88 -40.18
C GLY A 456 -12.49 -9.44 -39.77
N SER A 457 -11.96 -8.96 -38.64
CA SER A 457 -12.27 -7.64 -38.07
C SER A 457 -11.71 -6.49 -38.92
N SER A 458 -12.60 -5.62 -39.42
CA SER A 458 -12.23 -4.40 -40.14
C SER A 458 -11.97 -3.19 -39.21
N ILE A 459 -12.44 -3.24 -37.97
CA ILE A 459 -12.32 -2.12 -37.02
C ILE A 459 -11.03 -2.28 -36.20
N ARG A 460 -10.29 -1.18 -36.02
CA ARG A 460 -9.12 -1.08 -35.13
C ARG A 460 -9.33 0.00 -34.07
N ARG A 461 -8.70 -0.16 -32.91
CA ARG A 461 -8.83 0.75 -31.76
C ARG A 461 -7.50 0.91 -31.03
N ARG A 462 -7.09 2.17 -30.76
CA ARG A 462 -5.86 2.50 -30.03
C ARG A 462 -5.85 1.88 -28.64
N VAL A 463 -4.69 1.40 -28.19
CA VAL A 463 -4.54 0.76 -26.88
C VAL A 463 -4.55 1.76 -25.72
N GLY A 464 -4.04 2.97 -25.95
CA GLY A 464 -3.86 4.03 -24.95
C GLY A 464 -5.04 4.98 -24.78
N LEU A 465 -6.29 4.52 -24.99
CA LEU A 465 -7.45 5.41 -24.86
C LEU A 465 -7.72 5.83 -23.40
N LYS A 466 -8.18 7.09 -23.25
CA LYS A 466 -8.54 7.68 -21.96
C LYS A 466 -9.83 7.05 -21.41
N ALA A 467 -9.84 6.76 -20.11
CA ALA A 467 -11.02 6.28 -19.39
C ALA A 467 -12.22 7.25 -19.48
N PRO A 468 -13.47 6.75 -19.42
CA PRO A 468 -14.65 7.60 -19.30
C PRO A 468 -14.56 8.54 -18.09
N GLY A 469 -14.95 9.81 -18.27
CA GLY A 469 -15.02 10.79 -17.19
C GLY A 469 -16.14 10.49 -16.18
N ILE A 470 -16.46 11.44 -15.30
CA ILE A 470 -17.51 11.25 -14.28
C ILE A 470 -18.91 11.21 -14.93
N ILE A 471 -19.24 12.20 -15.77
CA ILE A 471 -20.59 12.38 -16.34
C ILE A 471 -21.09 11.18 -17.18
N PRO A 472 -20.27 10.50 -18.02
CA PRO A 472 -20.73 9.34 -18.79
C PRO A 472 -21.01 8.07 -17.97
N ARG A 473 -20.62 8.01 -16.68
CA ARG A 473 -20.78 6.83 -15.82
C ARG A 473 -22.14 6.85 -15.10
N ILE A 474 -22.56 5.69 -14.59
CA ILE A 474 -23.68 5.55 -13.65
C ILE A 474 -23.31 4.56 -12.53
N SER A 475 -23.97 4.66 -11.37
CA SER A 475 -23.75 3.74 -10.25
C SER A 475 -24.04 2.29 -10.64
N VAL A 476 -23.16 1.37 -10.23
CA VAL A 476 -23.34 -0.07 -10.42
C VAL A 476 -24.54 -0.57 -9.60
N ARG A 477 -25.51 -1.21 -10.29
CA ARG A 477 -26.76 -1.75 -9.71
C ARG A 477 -27.14 -3.14 -10.24
N GLU A 478 -26.45 -3.61 -11.28
CA GLU A 478 -26.72 -4.89 -11.95
C GLU A 478 -25.70 -5.92 -11.47
N PRO A 479 -26.11 -7.13 -11.04
CA PRO A 479 -25.18 -8.16 -10.59
C PRO A 479 -24.40 -8.79 -11.76
N MET A 480 -23.16 -9.18 -11.47
CA MET A 480 -22.31 -10.03 -12.31
C MET A 480 -22.14 -11.37 -11.56
N GLN A 481 -22.98 -12.35 -11.92
CA GLN A 481 -23.10 -13.61 -11.20
C GLN A 481 -21.88 -14.49 -11.44
N THR A 482 -21.05 -14.74 -10.43
CA THR A 482 -19.88 -15.63 -10.56
C THR A 482 -20.26 -17.11 -10.56
N GLY A 483 -21.40 -17.44 -9.96
CA GLY A 483 -21.84 -18.82 -9.77
C GLY A 483 -21.19 -19.48 -8.54
N ILE A 484 -20.46 -18.70 -7.73
CA ILE A 484 -19.68 -19.17 -6.60
C ILE A 484 -20.34 -18.66 -5.31
N LYS A 485 -20.88 -19.57 -4.50
CA LYS A 485 -21.66 -19.24 -3.28
C LYS A 485 -20.95 -18.23 -2.38
N ALA A 486 -19.66 -18.44 -2.13
CA ALA A 486 -18.85 -17.62 -1.25
C ALA A 486 -18.53 -16.22 -1.81
N VAL A 487 -18.64 -16.01 -3.12
CA VAL A 487 -18.45 -14.70 -3.77
C VAL A 487 -19.78 -13.98 -3.85
N ASP A 488 -20.78 -14.57 -4.51
CA ASP A 488 -22.06 -13.93 -4.80
C ASP A 488 -22.85 -13.54 -3.52
N SER A 489 -22.64 -14.26 -2.40
CA SER A 489 -23.23 -13.93 -1.10
C SER A 489 -22.42 -12.95 -0.23
N LEU A 490 -21.07 -13.05 -0.17
CA LEU A 490 -20.24 -12.32 0.81
C LEU A 490 -19.43 -11.16 0.23
N VAL A 491 -19.06 -11.22 -1.06
CA VAL A 491 -18.24 -10.23 -1.78
C VAL A 491 -18.77 -10.10 -3.21
N PRO A 492 -20.00 -9.60 -3.37
CA PRO A 492 -20.69 -9.55 -4.65
C PRO A 492 -20.00 -8.61 -5.64
N ILE A 493 -20.14 -8.95 -6.92
CA ILE A 493 -19.53 -8.23 -8.04
C ILE A 493 -20.64 -7.73 -8.96
N GLY A 494 -20.58 -6.47 -9.36
CA GLY A 494 -21.54 -5.84 -10.27
C GLY A 494 -20.99 -5.56 -11.68
N ARG A 495 -21.90 -5.24 -12.60
CA ARG A 495 -21.57 -4.87 -13.98
C ARG A 495 -20.97 -3.46 -14.01
N GLY A 496 -19.68 -3.38 -14.34
CA GLY A 496 -18.87 -2.15 -14.27
C GLY A 496 -18.06 -1.96 -12.97
N GLN A 497 -18.01 -2.97 -12.08
CA GLN A 497 -17.15 -2.99 -10.88
C GLN A 497 -15.75 -3.54 -11.20
N ARG A 498 -14.77 -3.28 -10.32
CA ARG A 498 -13.40 -3.78 -10.41
C ARG A 498 -13.06 -4.53 -9.12
N GLU A 499 -13.01 -5.86 -9.16
CA GLU A 499 -12.82 -6.68 -7.95
C GLU A 499 -11.49 -7.45 -8.02
N LEU A 500 -10.59 -7.22 -7.07
CA LEU A 500 -9.24 -7.79 -7.05
C LEU A 500 -9.23 -9.24 -6.57
N ILE A 501 -8.79 -10.19 -7.39
CA ILE A 501 -8.53 -11.57 -6.95
C ILE A 501 -7.06 -11.66 -6.51
N ILE A 502 -6.81 -11.66 -5.21
CA ILE A 502 -5.47 -11.56 -4.60
C ILE A 502 -5.20 -12.74 -3.67
N GLY A 503 -3.94 -13.18 -3.64
CA GLY A 503 -3.47 -14.24 -2.74
C GLY A 503 -2.27 -14.96 -3.32
N ASP A 504 -1.77 -15.96 -2.62
CA ASP A 504 -0.53 -16.63 -2.97
C ASP A 504 -0.67 -17.50 -4.24
N ARG A 505 0.47 -18.02 -4.70
CA ARG A 505 0.54 -19.03 -5.76
C ARG A 505 -0.30 -20.27 -5.39
N GLN A 506 -0.95 -20.89 -6.38
CA GLN A 506 -1.74 -22.13 -6.24
C GLN A 506 -2.99 -22.08 -5.32
N THR A 507 -3.37 -20.93 -4.76
CA THR A 507 -4.56 -20.75 -3.90
C THR A 507 -5.93 -20.83 -4.60
N GLY A 508 -5.96 -20.93 -5.93
CA GLY A 508 -7.20 -21.04 -6.72
C GLY A 508 -7.66 -19.77 -7.45
N LYS A 509 -6.85 -18.70 -7.50
CA LYS A 509 -7.19 -17.42 -8.18
C LYS A 509 -7.80 -17.60 -9.58
N THR A 510 -7.08 -18.30 -10.46
CA THR A 510 -7.51 -18.60 -11.83
C THR A 510 -8.75 -19.49 -11.91
N ALA A 511 -9.01 -20.31 -10.89
CA ALA A 511 -10.21 -21.15 -10.84
C ALA A 511 -11.48 -20.30 -10.66
N ILE A 512 -11.46 -19.32 -9.73
CA ILE A 512 -12.57 -18.37 -9.53
C ILE A 512 -12.87 -17.61 -10.83
N ALA A 513 -11.83 -17.16 -11.54
CA ALA A 513 -11.98 -16.46 -12.81
C ALA A 513 -12.59 -17.34 -13.92
N ILE A 514 -12.19 -18.62 -14.02
CA ILE A 514 -12.71 -19.53 -15.05
C ILE A 514 -14.14 -20.00 -14.71
N ASP A 515 -14.44 -20.31 -13.45
CA ASP A 515 -15.79 -20.68 -13.02
C ASP A 515 -16.77 -19.51 -13.26
N THR A 516 -16.30 -18.27 -13.05
CA THR A 516 -17.04 -17.04 -13.42
C THR A 516 -17.33 -16.97 -14.93
N ILE A 517 -16.35 -17.26 -15.81
CA ILE A 517 -16.58 -17.29 -17.27
C ILE A 517 -17.59 -18.39 -17.63
N ILE A 518 -17.46 -19.60 -17.09
CA ILE A 518 -18.33 -20.74 -17.38
C ILE A 518 -19.78 -20.44 -16.96
N ASN A 519 -19.99 -19.77 -15.82
CA ASN A 519 -21.34 -19.42 -15.36
C ASN A 519 -22.13 -18.55 -16.35
N GLN A 520 -21.45 -17.71 -17.14
CA GLN A 520 -22.11 -16.80 -18.09
C GLN A 520 -22.82 -17.53 -19.23
N LYS A 521 -22.49 -18.81 -19.49
CA LYS A 521 -23.17 -19.65 -20.48
C LYS A 521 -24.69 -19.63 -20.28
N ARG A 522 -25.16 -19.69 -19.03
CA ARG A 522 -26.58 -19.64 -18.62
C ARG A 522 -27.33 -18.39 -19.12
N PHE A 523 -26.61 -17.29 -19.41
CA PHE A 523 -27.18 -16.06 -19.97
C PHE A 523 -26.86 -15.87 -21.46
N ASN A 524 -25.68 -16.31 -21.90
CA ASN A 524 -25.20 -16.14 -23.28
C ASN A 524 -25.92 -17.04 -24.29
N GLU A 525 -26.45 -18.19 -23.87
CA GLU A 525 -27.38 -19.02 -24.67
C GLU A 525 -28.80 -18.43 -24.74
N GLY A 526 -29.11 -17.41 -23.94
CA GLY A 526 -30.40 -16.72 -23.95
C GLY A 526 -30.58 -15.72 -25.10
N THR A 527 -31.81 -15.25 -25.29
CA THR A 527 -32.18 -14.24 -26.30
C THR A 527 -31.96 -12.79 -25.85
N ASP A 528 -31.80 -12.54 -24.55
CA ASP A 528 -31.72 -11.21 -23.95
C ASP A 528 -30.28 -10.67 -23.94
N GLU A 529 -29.90 -9.86 -24.94
CA GLU A 529 -28.58 -9.22 -25.04
C GLU A 529 -28.20 -8.38 -23.81
N LYS A 530 -29.16 -7.85 -23.03
CA LYS A 530 -28.85 -7.09 -21.80
C LYS A 530 -28.39 -8.01 -20.67
N LYS A 531 -28.80 -9.29 -20.69
CA LYS A 531 -28.34 -10.29 -19.70
C LYS A 531 -27.03 -10.97 -20.11
N LYS A 532 -26.69 -10.98 -21.40
CA LYS A 532 -25.41 -11.52 -21.88
C LYS A 532 -24.21 -10.82 -21.25
N LEU A 533 -23.08 -11.52 -21.23
CA LEU A 533 -21.79 -11.04 -20.74
C LEU A 533 -20.67 -11.67 -21.57
N TYR A 534 -20.01 -10.88 -22.40
CA TYR A 534 -18.91 -11.32 -23.26
C TYR A 534 -17.60 -11.33 -22.45
N CYS A 535 -16.81 -12.39 -22.54
CA CYS A 535 -15.66 -12.61 -21.66
C CYS A 535 -14.32 -12.36 -22.37
N ILE A 536 -13.35 -11.81 -21.65
CA ILE A 536 -11.99 -11.55 -22.14
C ILE A 536 -11.01 -12.03 -21.07
N TYR A 537 -10.18 -13.00 -21.43
CA TYR A 537 -9.13 -13.51 -20.55
C TYR A 537 -7.76 -13.06 -21.06
N VAL A 538 -7.03 -12.26 -20.27
CA VAL A 538 -5.68 -11.80 -20.61
C VAL A 538 -4.67 -12.61 -19.79
N ALA A 539 -3.94 -13.50 -20.48
CA ALA A 539 -2.82 -14.26 -19.91
C ALA A 539 -1.52 -13.46 -20.04
N ILE A 540 -0.87 -13.16 -18.92
CA ILE A 540 0.30 -12.26 -18.83
C ILE A 540 1.44 -13.03 -18.15
N GLY A 541 2.56 -13.24 -18.86
CA GLY A 541 3.72 -13.98 -18.32
C GLY A 541 3.42 -15.43 -17.94
N GLN A 542 2.28 -15.99 -18.38
CA GLN A 542 1.88 -17.37 -18.12
C GLN A 542 2.60 -18.35 -19.06
N LYS A 543 2.65 -19.64 -18.71
CA LYS A 543 3.22 -20.66 -19.60
C LYS A 543 2.23 -21.02 -20.72
N ARG A 544 2.72 -21.16 -21.96
CA ARG A 544 1.90 -21.56 -23.14
C ARG A 544 1.06 -22.82 -22.90
N SER A 545 1.61 -23.82 -22.19
CA SER A 545 0.88 -25.04 -21.81
C SER A 545 -0.29 -24.78 -20.85
N THR A 546 -0.15 -23.86 -19.89
CA THR A 546 -1.25 -23.44 -19.00
C THR A 546 -2.37 -22.76 -19.80
N VAL A 547 -2.02 -21.88 -20.74
CA VAL A 547 -3.00 -21.20 -21.60
C VAL A 547 -3.71 -22.20 -22.52
N ALA A 548 -2.99 -23.16 -23.11
CA ALA A 548 -3.60 -24.21 -23.92
C ALA A 548 -4.56 -25.10 -23.11
N GLN A 549 -4.20 -25.47 -21.87
CA GLN A 549 -5.10 -26.19 -20.96
C GLN A 549 -6.34 -25.37 -20.60
N LEU A 550 -6.18 -24.05 -20.39
CA LEU A 550 -7.27 -23.13 -20.07
C LEU A 550 -8.25 -22.97 -21.25
N VAL A 551 -7.74 -22.74 -22.46
CA VAL A 551 -8.55 -22.71 -23.70
C VAL A 551 -9.26 -24.04 -23.90
N LYS A 552 -8.59 -25.17 -23.62
CA LYS A 552 -9.27 -26.48 -23.64
C LYS A 552 -10.40 -26.53 -22.61
N ARG A 553 -10.21 -26.14 -21.34
CA ARG A 553 -11.28 -26.15 -20.34
C ARG A 553 -12.47 -25.28 -20.71
N LEU A 554 -12.24 -24.10 -21.28
CA LEU A 554 -13.30 -23.24 -21.80
C LEU A 554 -13.97 -23.82 -23.06
N THR A 555 -13.31 -24.72 -23.79
CA THR A 555 -13.91 -25.45 -24.93
C THR A 555 -14.70 -26.67 -24.45
N ASP A 556 -14.15 -27.47 -23.53
CA ASP A 556 -14.80 -28.59 -22.86
C ASP A 556 -16.12 -28.14 -22.18
N ALA A 557 -16.14 -26.92 -21.61
CA ALA A 557 -17.30 -26.28 -20.98
C ALA A 557 -18.15 -25.42 -21.94
N ASP A 558 -17.81 -25.37 -23.23
CA ASP A 558 -18.54 -24.64 -24.29
C ASP A 558 -18.66 -23.11 -24.07
N ALA A 559 -17.74 -22.54 -23.28
CA ALA A 559 -17.65 -21.12 -22.93
C ALA A 559 -16.82 -20.29 -23.93
N MET A 560 -16.01 -20.93 -24.78
CA MET A 560 -15.21 -20.22 -25.81
C MET A 560 -16.08 -19.42 -26.80
N LYS A 561 -17.33 -19.82 -27.05
CA LYS A 561 -18.27 -19.13 -27.98
C LYS A 561 -18.42 -17.62 -27.71
N TYR A 562 -18.26 -17.19 -26.47
CA TYR A 562 -18.38 -15.80 -26.03
C TYR A 562 -17.10 -15.27 -25.36
N THR A 563 -15.98 -15.99 -25.48
CA THR A 563 -14.71 -15.64 -24.82
C THR A 563 -13.61 -15.31 -25.84
N ILE A 564 -12.93 -14.18 -25.63
CA ILE A 564 -11.67 -13.82 -26.31
C ILE A 564 -10.52 -14.17 -25.36
N VAL A 565 -9.44 -14.77 -25.87
CA VAL A 565 -8.22 -15.00 -25.08
C VAL A 565 -7.06 -14.21 -25.68
N VAL A 566 -6.57 -13.23 -24.92
CA VAL A 566 -5.36 -12.46 -25.25
C VAL A 566 -4.19 -13.08 -24.50
N SER A 567 -3.09 -13.38 -25.18
CA SER A 567 -1.98 -14.15 -24.61
C SER A 567 -0.62 -13.54 -24.92
N ALA A 568 0.03 -13.01 -23.88
CA ALA A 568 1.46 -12.69 -23.88
C ALA A 568 2.14 -13.57 -22.84
N THR A 569 2.73 -14.66 -23.30
CA THR A 569 3.29 -15.73 -22.46
C THR A 569 4.73 -15.45 -22.02
N ALA A 570 5.24 -16.23 -21.08
CA ALA A 570 6.58 -16.06 -20.51
C ALA A 570 7.74 -16.17 -21.53
N SER A 571 7.49 -16.71 -22.73
CA SER A 571 8.45 -16.77 -23.84
C SER A 571 8.49 -15.51 -24.71
N ASP A 572 7.54 -14.60 -24.50
CA ASP A 572 7.26 -13.50 -25.42
C ASP A 572 7.80 -12.20 -24.81
N ALA A 573 8.30 -11.30 -25.65
CA ALA A 573 9.08 -10.14 -25.20
C ALA A 573 8.34 -9.28 -24.16
N ALA A 574 9.06 -8.70 -23.19
CA ALA A 574 8.48 -7.89 -22.11
C ALA A 574 7.51 -6.79 -22.59
N PRO A 575 7.75 -6.09 -23.72
CA PRO A 575 6.79 -5.12 -24.27
C PRO A 575 5.42 -5.72 -24.63
N LEU A 576 5.36 -6.98 -25.07
CA LEU A 576 4.09 -7.69 -25.33
C LEU A 576 3.35 -8.01 -24.01
N GLN A 577 4.08 -8.41 -22.97
CA GLN A 577 3.51 -8.67 -21.64
C GLN A 577 3.01 -7.38 -20.95
N TYR A 578 3.71 -6.26 -21.16
CA TYR A 578 3.26 -4.91 -20.79
C TYR A 578 1.97 -4.51 -21.53
N LEU A 579 1.90 -4.79 -22.84
CA LEU A 579 0.86 -4.30 -23.74
C LEU A 579 -0.46 -5.09 -23.65
N ALA A 580 -0.40 -6.41 -23.48
CA ALA A 580 -1.58 -7.30 -23.56
C ALA A 580 -2.80 -6.86 -22.73
N PRO A 581 -2.67 -6.34 -21.50
CA PRO A 581 -3.81 -5.83 -20.73
C PRO A 581 -4.50 -4.63 -21.38
N TYR A 582 -3.76 -3.71 -22.00
CA TYR A 582 -4.33 -2.56 -22.71
C TYR A 582 -5.04 -2.98 -24.01
N SER A 583 -4.49 -3.98 -24.70
CA SER A 583 -5.10 -4.57 -25.91
C SER A 583 -6.41 -5.27 -25.57
N GLY A 584 -6.40 -6.16 -24.56
CA GLY A 584 -7.61 -6.81 -24.05
C GLY A 584 -8.64 -5.80 -23.51
N CYS A 585 -8.20 -4.76 -22.81
CA CYS A 585 -9.08 -3.69 -22.35
C CYS A 585 -9.77 -2.99 -23.53
N SER A 586 -9.03 -2.67 -24.60
CA SER A 586 -9.58 -2.01 -25.80
C SER A 586 -10.57 -2.89 -26.57
N MET A 587 -10.35 -4.22 -26.58
CA MET A 587 -11.34 -5.20 -27.05
C MET A 587 -12.59 -5.22 -26.16
N GLY A 588 -12.45 -5.05 -24.85
CA GLY A 588 -13.57 -4.92 -23.89
C GLY A 588 -14.36 -3.61 -24.04
N GLU A 589 -13.67 -2.51 -24.33
CA GLU A 589 -14.31 -1.21 -24.57
C GLU A 589 -15.20 -1.21 -25.83
N TYR A 590 -14.89 -2.04 -26.84
CA TYR A 590 -15.78 -2.23 -27.99
C TYR A 590 -17.17 -2.76 -27.56
N PHE A 591 -17.24 -3.68 -26.59
CA PHE A 591 -18.54 -4.13 -26.06
C PHE A 591 -19.20 -3.04 -25.20
N ARG A 592 -18.44 -2.43 -24.28
CA ARG A 592 -18.92 -1.35 -23.38
C ARG A 592 -19.61 -0.22 -24.15
N ASP A 593 -18.98 0.25 -25.23
CA ASP A 593 -19.42 1.45 -25.95
C ASP A 593 -20.51 1.16 -26.99
N ASN A 594 -20.74 -0.12 -27.33
CA ASN A 594 -21.86 -0.58 -28.17
C ASN A 594 -23.04 -1.13 -27.34
N GLY A 595 -23.21 -0.64 -26.10
CA GLY A 595 -24.33 -1.00 -25.22
C GLY A 595 -24.33 -2.45 -24.72
N LYS A 596 -23.24 -3.19 -24.92
CA LYS A 596 -23.08 -4.57 -24.43
C LYS A 596 -22.33 -4.60 -23.11
N HIS A 597 -22.41 -5.74 -22.43
CA HIS A 597 -21.69 -5.99 -21.18
C HIS A 597 -20.51 -6.94 -21.45
N ALA A 598 -19.33 -6.58 -20.95
CA ALA A 598 -18.15 -7.42 -20.98
C ALA A 598 -17.50 -7.60 -19.59
N LEU A 599 -16.80 -8.72 -19.44
CA LEU A 599 -16.00 -9.09 -18.29
C LEU A 599 -14.56 -9.30 -18.75
N ILE A 600 -13.59 -8.57 -18.17
CA ILE A 600 -12.16 -8.77 -18.42
C ILE A 600 -11.43 -9.30 -17.19
N ILE A 601 -10.63 -10.33 -17.38
CA ILE A 601 -9.74 -10.93 -16.37
C ILE A 601 -8.30 -10.68 -16.78
N TYR A 602 -7.46 -10.26 -15.83
CA TYR A 602 -6.02 -10.04 -16.06
C TYR A 602 -5.22 -11.00 -15.17
N ASP A 603 -4.66 -12.08 -15.72
CA ASP A 603 -3.91 -13.12 -15.00
C ASP A 603 -2.43 -13.18 -15.45
N ASP A 604 -1.50 -12.45 -14.82
CA ASP A 604 -1.73 -11.51 -13.70
C ASP A 604 -0.98 -10.18 -13.80
N LEU A 605 -1.49 -9.17 -13.07
CA LEU A 605 -0.94 -7.81 -13.11
C LEU A 605 0.42 -7.71 -12.40
N SER A 606 0.77 -8.65 -11.50
CA SER A 606 2.11 -8.75 -10.94
C SER A 606 3.15 -8.96 -12.05
N LYS A 607 2.85 -9.81 -13.04
CA LYS A 607 3.71 -10.06 -14.20
C LYS A 607 3.77 -8.86 -15.15
N GLN A 608 2.66 -8.11 -15.34
CA GLN A 608 2.69 -6.84 -16.09
C GLN A 608 3.62 -5.80 -15.43
N ALA A 609 3.57 -5.66 -14.10
CA ALA A 609 4.42 -4.72 -13.36
C ALA A 609 5.91 -5.09 -13.49
N VAL A 610 6.25 -6.38 -13.44
CA VAL A 610 7.63 -6.87 -13.64
C VAL A 610 8.11 -6.59 -15.07
N ALA A 611 7.27 -6.80 -16.09
CA ALA A 611 7.61 -6.47 -17.47
C ALA A 611 7.84 -4.96 -17.67
N TYR A 612 7.00 -4.10 -17.08
CA TYR A 612 7.18 -2.65 -17.15
C TYR A 612 8.45 -2.18 -16.42
N ARG A 613 8.80 -2.83 -15.30
CA ARG A 613 10.06 -2.60 -14.58
C ARG A 613 11.27 -2.94 -15.45
N GLN A 614 11.27 -4.10 -16.13
CA GLN A 614 12.35 -4.49 -17.04
C GLN A 614 12.54 -3.44 -18.15
N MET A 615 11.46 -3.06 -18.84
CA MET A 615 11.50 -2.02 -19.88
C MET A 615 12.07 -0.69 -19.35
N SER A 616 11.61 -0.25 -18.18
CA SER A 616 12.01 1.05 -17.61
C SER A 616 13.47 1.10 -17.19
N LEU A 617 13.99 0.02 -16.60
CA LEU A 617 15.40 -0.09 -16.22
C LEU A 617 16.32 -0.12 -17.45
N LEU A 618 15.94 -0.84 -18.51
CA LEU A 618 16.70 -0.90 -19.77
C LEU A 618 16.64 0.43 -20.55
N LEU A 619 15.51 1.15 -20.49
CA LEU A 619 15.39 2.55 -20.94
C LEU A 619 16.16 3.55 -20.03
N ARG A 620 16.86 3.08 -18.99
CA ARG A 620 17.61 3.87 -18.00
C ARG A 620 16.76 4.92 -17.27
N ARG A 621 15.46 4.69 -17.13
CA ARG A 621 14.58 5.54 -16.31
C ARG A 621 14.90 5.33 -14.82
N PRO A 622 14.99 6.40 -14.00
CA PRO A 622 15.27 6.26 -12.57
C PRO A 622 14.25 5.37 -11.84
N PRO A 623 14.69 4.32 -11.12
CA PRO A 623 13.79 3.47 -10.33
C PRO A 623 13.44 4.09 -8.98
N GLY A 624 12.29 3.70 -8.44
CA GLY A 624 11.84 3.97 -7.07
C GLY A 624 11.81 2.71 -6.21
N ARG A 625 10.81 2.62 -5.32
CA ARG A 625 10.62 1.49 -4.37
C ARG A 625 10.58 0.14 -5.10
N GLU A 626 11.26 -0.86 -4.52
CA GLU A 626 11.33 -2.24 -5.06
C GLU A 626 11.83 -2.29 -6.53
N ALA A 627 12.64 -1.29 -6.90
CA ALA A 627 13.17 -1.02 -8.24
C ALA A 627 12.12 -0.78 -9.34
N TYR A 628 10.83 -0.60 -9.01
CA TYR A 628 9.80 -0.25 -9.99
C TYR A 628 9.93 1.22 -10.43
N PRO A 629 9.52 1.58 -11.67
CA PRO A 629 9.49 2.97 -12.09
C PRO A 629 8.44 3.76 -11.29
N GLY A 630 8.69 5.07 -11.10
CA GLY A 630 7.84 5.92 -10.25
C GLY A 630 6.37 6.05 -10.71
N ASP A 631 6.07 5.72 -11.96
CA ASP A 631 4.75 5.73 -12.57
C ASP A 631 4.06 4.34 -12.60
N VAL A 632 4.57 3.33 -11.89
CA VAL A 632 3.93 1.99 -11.84
C VAL A 632 2.50 2.03 -11.27
N PHE A 633 2.15 3.04 -10.46
CA PHE A 633 0.76 3.30 -10.07
C PHE A 633 -0.10 3.80 -11.25
N TYR A 634 0.46 4.63 -12.13
CA TYR A 634 -0.21 5.14 -13.33
C TYR A 634 -0.49 4.01 -14.33
N LEU A 635 0.42 3.04 -14.45
CA LEU A 635 0.24 1.82 -15.25
C LEU A 635 -1.10 1.12 -14.93
N HIS A 636 -1.33 0.78 -13.66
CA HIS A 636 -2.53 0.03 -13.28
C HIS A 636 -3.78 0.90 -13.13
N SER A 637 -3.65 2.17 -12.73
CA SER A 637 -4.81 3.07 -12.63
C SER A 637 -5.36 3.46 -14.01
N ARG A 638 -4.50 3.78 -15.00
CA ARG A 638 -4.94 4.08 -16.38
C ARG A 638 -5.56 2.88 -17.09
N LEU A 639 -5.19 1.66 -16.67
CA LEU A 639 -5.81 0.41 -17.12
C LEU A 639 -7.18 0.16 -16.45
N LEU A 640 -7.23 0.18 -15.11
CA LEU A 640 -8.41 -0.25 -14.36
C LEU A 640 -9.55 0.78 -14.34
N GLU A 641 -9.27 2.08 -14.46
CA GLU A 641 -10.31 3.12 -14.59
C GLU A 641 -11.11 3.07 -15.91
N ARG A 642 -10.67 2.29 -16.91
CA ARG A 642 -11.42 2.07 -18.16
C ARG A 642 -12.58 1.08 -17.97
N ALA A 643 -12.53 0.26 -16.92
CA ALA A 643 -13.63 -0.61 -16.52
C ALA A 643 -14.67 0.19 -15.73
N ALA A 644 -15.87 0.35 -16.30
CA ALA A 644 -16.97 1.15 -15.75
C ALA A 644 -18.33 0.71 -16.33
N LYS A 645 -19.42 1.17 -15.69
CA LYS A 645 -20.79 1.14 -16.22
C LYS A 645 -21.10 2.50 -16.86
N MET A 646 -21.47 2.50 -18.14
CA MET A 646 -21.92 3.70 -18.84
C MET A 646 -23.38 4.01 -18.49
N ASN A 647 -23.74 5.29 -18.53
CA ASN A 647 -25.14 5.73 -18.42
C ASN A 647 -25.90 5.48 -19.75
N ASP A 648 -27.23 5.63 -19.70
CA ASP A 648 -28.11 5.26 -20.81
C ASP A 648 -27.92 6.13 -22.07
N ASN A 649 -27.48 7.38 -21.92
CA ASN A 649 -27.15 8.27 -23.04
C ASN A 649 -25.90 7.81 -23.81
N PHE A 650 -25.04 7.02 -23.17
CA PHE A 650 -23.90 6.33 -23.78
C PHE A 650 -24.17 4.82 -23.96
N GLY A 651 -25.43 4.46 -24.21
CA GLY A 651 -25.86 3.09 -24.55
C GLY A 651 -25.95 2.11 -23.37
N GLY A 652 -25.61 2.53 -22.14
CA GLY A 652 -25.80 1.73 -20.92
C GLY A 652 -24.88 0.51 -20.75
N GLY A 653 -23.91 0.28 -21.65
CA GLY A 653 -23.00 -0.87 -21.61
C GLY A 653 -22.00 -0.84 -20.45
N SER A 654 -21.25 -1.92 -20.26
CA SER A 654 -20.31 -2.04 -19.13
C SER A 654 -19.08 -2.89 -19.42
N LEU A 655 -17.97 -2.55 -18.76
CA LEU A 655 -16.80 -3.41 -18.64
C LEU A 655 -16.51 -3.66 -17.15
N THR A 656 -16.73 -4.88 -16.65
CA THR A 656 -16.30 -5.35 -15.32
C THR A 656 -14.87 -5.86 -15.41
N ALA A 657 -14.02 -5.56 -14.42
CA ALA A 657 -12.64 -6.06 -14.37
C ALA A 657 -12.36 -6.94 -13.14
N LEU A 658 -11.71 -8.07 -13.37
CA LEU A 658 -11.17 -8.97 -12.35
C LEU A 658 -9.64 -9.05 -12.50
N PRO A 659 -8.88 -8.04 -12.02
CA PRO A 659 -7.43 -8.15 -11.94
C PRO A 659 -7.04 -9.26 -10.96
N VAL A 660 -6.07 -10.08 -11.36
CA VAL A 660 -5.42 -11.06 -10.49
C VAL A 660 -4.09 -10.46 -10.00
N ILE A 661 -3.74 -10.72 -8.74
CA ILE A 661 -2.42 -10.44 -8.15
C ILE A 661 -1.89 -11.68 -7.43
N GLU A 662 -0.63 -12.02 -7.70
CA GLU A 662 0.13 -13.02 -6.96
C GLU A 662 0.93 -12.33 -5.84
N THR A 663 0.56 -12.60 -4.58
CA THR A 663 1.35 -12.22 -3.39
C THR A 663 2.49 -13.20 -3.15
N GLN A 664 3.43 -12.82 -2.28
CA GLN A 664 4.49 -13.69 -1.79
C GLN A 664 4.29 -13.90 -0.29
N ALA A 665 4.17 -15.15 0.15
CA ALA A 665 3.99 -15.54 1.56
C ALA A 665 2.88 -14.77 2.31
N GLY A 666 1.75 -14.51 1.64
CA GLY A 666 0.60 -13.79 2.18
C GLY A 666 0.75 -12.26 2.27
N ASP A 667 1.90 -11.69 1.86
CA ASP A 667 2.15 -10.25 2.05
C ASP A 667 1.31 -9.38 1.08
N VAL A 668 0.42 -8.60 1.67
CA VAL A 668 -0.40 -7.56 1.01
C VAL A 668 0.20 -6.16 1.14
N SER A 669 1.28 -5.98 1.91
CA SER A 669 1.97 -4.70 2.14
C SER A 669 3.12 -4.39 1.17
N ALA A 670 3.50 -5.38 0.36
CA ALA A 670 4.31 -5.19 -0.85
C ALA A 670 3.70 -4.12 -1.78
N TYR A 671 4.56 -3.48 -2.59
CA TYR A 671 4.19 -2.24 -3.28
C TYR A 671 3.07 -2.43 -4.32
N ILE A 672 3.15 -3.46 -5.17
CA ILE A 672 2.14 -3.70 -6.23
C ILE A 672 0.77 -4.13 -5.65
N PRO A 673 0.68 -5.09 -4.70
CA PRO A 673 -0.58 -5.36 -3.99
C PRO A 673 -1.23 -4.10 -3.38
N THR A 674 -0.46 -3.31 -2.64
CA THR A 674 -0.95 -2.07 -2.00
C THR A 674 -1.53 -1.09 -3.03
N ASN A 675 -0.82 -0.88 -4.15
CA ASN A 675 -1.28 -0.02 -5.24
C ASN A 675 -2.61 -0.53 -5.82
N VAL A 676 -2.71 -1.80 -6.19
CA VAL A 676 -3.92 -2.34 -6.84
C VAL A 676 -5.12 -2.39 -5.90
N ILE A 677 -4.94 -2.71 -4.60
CA ILE A 677 -6.00 -2.66 -3.58
C ILE A 677 -6.64 -1.26 -3.49
N SER A 678 -5.82 -0.19 -3.58
CA SER A 678 -6.34 1.18 -3.56
C SER A 678 -7.11 1.60 -4.82
N ILE A 679 -6.83 0.97 -5.96
CA ILE A 679 -7.44 1.28 -7.27
C ILE A 679 -8.76 0.52 -7.49
N THR A 680 -8.82 -0.75 -7.08
CA THR A 680 -10.03 -1.58 -7.25
C THR A 680 -11.15 -1.19 -6.29
N ASP A 681 -12.39 -1.60 -6.58
CA ASP A 681 -13.57 -1.36 -5.74
C ASP A 681 -13.69 -2.35 -4.56
N GLY A 682 -12.81 -3.34 -4.51
CA GLY A 682 -12.84 -4.42 -3.55
C GLY A 682 -11.77 -5.46 -3.79
N GLN A 683 -11.70 -6.46 -2.90
CA GLN A 683 -10.81 -7.59 -3.01
C GLN A 683 -11.42 -8.89 -2.48
N ILE A 684 -11.06 -9.99 -3.14
CA ILE A 684 -11.27 -11.39 -2.76
C ILE A 684 -9.88 -11.95 -2.40
N PHE A 685 -9.62 -12.11 -1.11
CA PHE A 685 -8.34 -12.58 -0.59
C PHE A 685 -8.35 -14.10 -0.38
N LEU A 686 -7.44 -14.82 -1.05
CA LEU A 686 -7.33 -16.28 -0.99
C LEU A 686 -6.15 -16.73 -0.13
N GLU A 687 -6.45 -17.52 0.90
CA GLU A 687 -5.46 -17.97 1.89
C GLU A 687 -5.02 -19.41 1.66
N THR A 688 -3.70 -19.59 1.60
CA THR A 688 -3.02 -20.89 1.54
C THR A 688 -3.45 -21.82 2.69
N GLU A 689 -3.62 -21.28 3.91
CA GLU A 689 -4.06 -22.06 5.08
C GLU A 689 -5.48 -22.61 4.93
N LEU A 690 -6.44 -21.79 4.49
CA LEU A 690 -7.82 -22.21 4.26
C LEU A 690 -7.90 -23.29 3.18
N PHE A 691 -7.10 -23.16 2.12
CA PHE A 691 -7.03 -24.13 1.03
C PHE A 691 -6.56 -25.52 1.49
N TYR A 692 -5.61 -25.58 2.43
CA TYR A 692 -5.15 -26.83 3.05
C TYR A 692 -6.11 -27.36 4.13
N LYS A 693 -6.81 -26.48 4.86
CA LYS A 693 -7.94 -26.85 5.74
C LYS A 693 -9.20 -27.33 4.98
N GLY A 694 -9.12 -27.48 3.66
CA GLY A 694 -10.21 -28.00 2.82
C GLY A 694 -11.35 -27.01 2.55
N ILE A 695 -11.17 -25.73 2.88
CA ILE A 695 -12.11 -24.66 2.53
C ILE A 695 -11.75 -24.19 1.12
N ARG A 696 -12.61 -24.53 0.15
CA ARG A 696 -12.40 -24.27 -1.28
C ARG A 696 -13.72 -23.78 -1.90
N PRO A 697 -13.77 -22.59 -2.52
CA PRO A 697 -12.68 -21.61 -2.69
C PRO A 697 -12.18 -21.04 -1.36
N ALA A 698 -10.88 -20.74 -1.30
CA ALA A 698 -10.15 -20.46 -0.05
C ALA A 698 -10.27 -18.99 0.43
N ILE A 699 -11.47 -18.44 0.41
CA ILE A 699 -11.72 -17.00 0.64
C ILE A 699 -11.65 -16.65 2.14
N ASN A 700 -10.85 -15.65 2.51
CA ASN A 700 -10.94 -15.02 3.84
C ASN A 700 -12.11 -14.04 3.89
N VAL A 701 -13.16 -14.40 4.61
CA VAL A 701 -14.40 -13.61 4.75
C VAL A 701 -14.18 -12.25 5.44
N GLY A 702 -13.19 -12.14 6.33
CA GLY A 702 -12.87 -10.91 7.05
C GLY A 702 -11.96 -9.94 6.29
N LEU A 703 -11.02 -10.46 5.48
CA LEU A 703 -10.14 -9.64 4.64
C LEU A 703 -10.74 -9.30 3.26
N SER A 704 -11.76 -10.05 2.81
CA SER A 704 -12.40 -9.84 1.51
C SER A 704 -13.60 -8.89 1.62
N VAL A 705 -13.65 -7.85 0.79
CA VAL A 705 -14.71 -6.83 0.80
C VAL A 705 -14.93 -6.24 -0.59
N SER A 706 -16.20 -6.10 -0.99
CA SER A 706 -16.61 -5.20 -2.08
C SER A 706 -17.20 -3.93 -1.47
N ARG A 707 -16.78 -2.76 -1.96
CA ARG A 707 -17.30 -1.44 -1.55
C ARG A 707 -18.67 -1.13 -2.19
N VAL A 708 -19.02 -1.79 -3.30
CA VAL A 708 -20.36 -1.74 -3.89
C VAL A 708 -21.33 -2.61 -3.08
N GLY A 709 -20.87 -3.78 -2.63
CA GLY A 709 -21.57 -4.64 -1.68
C GLY A 709 -23.00 -4.97 -2.13
N SER A 710 -23.96 -4.86 -1.21
CA SER A 710 -25.35 -5.28 -1.44
C SER A 710 -26.15 -4.45 -2.48
N ALA A 711 -25.53 -3.46 -3.13
CA ALA A 711 -26.09 -2.80 -4.32
C ALA A 711 -25.85 -3.63 -5.61
N ALA A 712 -24.91 -4.58 -5.59
CA ALA A 712 -24.61 -5.51 -6.68
C ALA A 712 -25.21 -6.92 -6.46
N GLN A 713 -26.24 -7.06 -5.62
CA GLN A 713 -26.93 -8.33 -5.34
C GLN A 713 -28.38 -8.33 -5.82
N THR A 714 -28.91 -9.52 -6.13
CA THR A 714 -30.36 -9.72 -6.26
C THR A 714 -31.04 -9.52 -4.91
N LYS A 715 -32.32 -9.13 -4.90
CA LYS A 715 -33.08 -8.97 -3.64
C LYS A 715 -33.13 -10.28 -2.87
N ALA A 716 -33.33 -11.40 -3.58
CA ALA A 716 -33.32 -12.75 -3.01
C ALA A 716 -32.01 -13.09 -2.28
N MET A 717 -30.85 -12.86 -2.91
CA MET A 717 -29.56 -13.11 -2.25
C MET A 717 -29.35 -12.16 -1.06
N LYS A 718 -29.72 -10.88 -1.19
CA LYS A 718 -29.65 -9.91 -0.09
C LYS A 718 -30.54 -10.28 1.11
N GLN A 719 -31.70 -10.90 0.87
CA GLN A 719 -32.60 -11.38 1.93
C GLN A 719 -32.00 -12.53 2.76
N VAL A 720 -31.15 -13.38 2.17
CA VAL A 720 -30.54 -14.53 2.88
C VAL A 720 -29.12 -14.27 3.36
N ALA A 721 -28.28 -13.57 2.58
CA ALA A 721 -26.88 -13.34 2.92
C ALA A 721 -26.64 -12.13 3.86
N GLY A 722 -27.67 -11.33 4.14
CA GLY A 722 -27.55 -10.04 4.83
C GLY A 722 -26.89 -10.10 6.21
N THR A 723 -27.14 -11.15 7.00
CA THR A 723 -26.48 -11.39 8.30
C THR A 723 -25.27 -12.31 8.19
N MET A 724 -25.27 -13.22 7.19
CA MET A 724 -24.32 -14.32 7.04
C MET A 724 -22.84 -13.87 7.08
N LYS A 725 -22.50 -12.72 6.50
CA LYS A 725 -21.12 -12.20 6.55
C LYS A 725 -20.68 -11.78 7.96
N LEU A 726 -21.60 -11.19 8.73
CA LEU A 726 -21.34 -10.77 10.11
C LEU A 726 -21.26 -11.99 11.04
N GLU A 727 -22.16 -12.97 10.86
CA GLU A 727 -22.11 -14.25 11.57
C GLU A 727 -20.79 -15.00 11.32
N LEU A 728 -20.32 -15.06 10.05
CA LEU A 728 -19.04 -15.68 9.70
C LEU A 728 -17.80 -14.89 10.17
N ALA A 729 -17.90 -13.57 10.32
CA ALA A 729 -16.83 -12.76 10.90
C ALA A 729 -16.71 -13.01 12.41
N GLN A 730 -17.82 -12.93 13.15
CA GLN A 730 -17.88 -13.25 14.58
C GLN A 730 -17.44 -14.68 14.85
N TYR A 731 -17.85 -15.63 14.01
CA TYR A 731 -17.39 -17.03 14.08
C TYR A 731 -15.86 -17.14 14.01
N ARG A 732 -15.19 -16.41 13.11
CA ARG A 732 -13.71 -16.44 13.04
C ARG A 732 -13.05 -15.86 14.28
N GLU A 733 -13.58 -14.77 14.84
CA GLU A 733 -13.07 -14.18 16.08
C GLU A 733 -13.22 -15.14 17.25
N VAL A 734 -14.41 -15.72 17.45
CA VAL A 734 -14.73 -16.65 18.54
C VAL A 734 -13.99 -17.98 18.39
N ALA A 735 -13.85 -18.52 17.18
CA ALA A 735 -13.16 -19.79 16.92
C ALA A 735 -11.67 -19.77 17.23
N ALA A 736 -11.04 -18.59 17.31
CA ALA A 736 -9.66 -18.44 17.79
C ALA A 736 -9.56 -18.65 19.32
N PHE A 737 -10.55 -18.17 20.09
CA PHE A 737 -10.59 -18.36 21.55
C PHE A 737 -11.06 -19.76 21.94
N ALA A 738 -12.00 -20.35 21.19
CA ALA A 738 -12.54 -21.68 21.42
C ALA A 738 -11.52 -22.83 21.33
N GLN A 739 -10.31 -22.57 20.80
CA GLN A 739 -9.20 -23.54 20.83
C GLN A 739 -8.54 -23.70 22.21
N PHE A 740 -8.83 -22.78 23.16
CA PHE A 740 -8.18 -22.72 24.47
C PHE A 740 -9.15 -22.76 25.65
N GLY A 741 -10.47 -22.59 25.42
CA GLY A 741 -11.51 -22.62 26.45
C GLY A 741 -12.36 -23.89 26.38
N SER A 742 -12.41 -24.65 27.47
CA SER A 742 -13.25 -25.86 27.60
C SER A 742 -14.70 -25.58 27.96
N ASP A 743 -14.98 -24.42 28.53
CA ASP A 743 -16.29 -24.00 29.04
C ASP A 743 -16.68 -22.68 28.36
N LEU A 744 -17.80 -22.69 27.66
CA LEU A 744 -18.26 -21.62 26.77
C LEU A 744 -19.78 -21.48 26.93
N ASP A 745 -20.29 -20.25 26.96
CA ASP A 745 -21.72 -20.02 27.12
C ASP A 745 -22.54 -20.52 25.92
N ALA A 746 -23.84 -20.74 26.12
CA ALA A 746 -24.72 -21.33 25.10
C ALA A 746 -24.84 -20.49 23.81
N ALA A 747 -24.70 -19.16 23.86
CA ALA A 747 -24.75 -18.32 22.67
C ALA A 747 -23.43 -18.45 21.87
N THR A 748 -22.29 -18.46 22.56
CA THR A 748 -20.97 -18.76 21.98
C THR A 748 -20.92 -20.15 21.36
N GLN A 749 -21.44 -21.18 22.05
CA GLN A 749 -21.56 -22.53 21.49
C GLN A 749 -22.43 -22.57 20.23
N GLN A 750 -23.61 -21.92 20.26
CA GLN A 750 -24.51 -21.86 19.11
C GLN A 750 -23.90 -21.12 17.91
N LEU A 751 -23.14 -20.06 18.15
CA LEU A 751 -22.44 -19.27 17.13
C LEU A 751 -21.32 -20.10 16.47
N LEU A 752 -20.53 -20.85 17.25
CA LEU A 752 -19.55 -21.81 16.73
C LEU A 752 -20.23 -22.92 15.93
N SER A 753 -21.31 -23.49 16.48
CA SER A 753 -22.11 -24.56 15.88
C SER A 753 -22.63 -24.15 14.49
N ARG A 754 -23.21 -22.95 14.35
CA ARG A 754 -23.69 -22.45 13.05
C ARG A 754 -22.55 -22.04 12.13
N GLY A 755 -21.52 -21.35 12.64
CA GLY A 755 -20.38 -20.87 11.84
C GLY A 755 -19.60 -21.99 11.15
N VAL A 756 -19.40 -23.13 11.81
CA VAL A 756 -18.85 -24.35 11.20
C VAL A 756 -19.71 -24.80 10.02
N ARG A 757 -21.04 -24.89 10.20
CA ARG A 757 -21.96 -25.38 9.16
C ARG A 757 -22.07 -24.43 7.97
N LEU A 758 -22.10 -23.12 8.20
CA LEU A 758 -22.01 -22.12 7.13
C LEU A 758 -20.66 -22.20 6.38
N THR A 759 -19.56 -22.52 7.08
CA THR A 759 -18.24 -22.72 6.46
C THR A 759 -18.21 -23.98 5.57
N GLU A 760 -18.84 -25.08 5.98
CA GLU A 760 -19.03 -26.27 5.13
C GLU A 760 -19.94 -25.99 3.93
N LEU A 761 -21.06 -25.28 4.15
CA LEU A 761 -22.05 -24.91 3.12
C LEU A 761 -21.48 -24.00 2.02
N LEU A 762 -20.40 -23.26 2.31
CA LEU A 762 -19.69 -22.43 1.34
C LEU A 762 -18.65 -23.18 0.49
N LYS A 763 -18.32 -24.44 0.82
CA LYS A 763 -17.42 -25.25 -0.01
C LYS A 763 -18.06 -25.57 -1.36
N GLN A 764 -17.29 -25.48 -2.44
CA GLN A 764 -17.79 -25.69 -3.80
C GLN A 764 -16.74 -26.39 -4.66
N GLY A 765 -17.20 -27.28 -5.55
CA GLY A 765 -16.33 -27.93 -6.53
C GLY A 765 -15.89 -26.94 -7.61
N GLN A 766 -14.62 -27.03 -8.01
CA GLN A 766 -14.11 -26.30 -9.17
C GLN A 766 -14.85 -26.71 -10.45
N TYR A 767 -15.10 -25.77 -11.36
CA TYR A 767 -15.86 -25.96 -12.60
C TYR A 767 -17.33 -26.34 -12.39
N CYS A 768 -17.88 -26.12 -11.19
CA CYS A 768 -19.29 -26.38 -10.85
C CYS A 768 -20.05 -25.09 -10.44
N PRO A 769 -20.21 -24.08 -11.32
CA PRO A 769 -20.91 -22.84 -10.99
C PRO A 769 -22.44 -23.02 -10.90
N MET A 770 -23.04 -22.44 -9.86
CA MET A 770 -24.46 -22.56 -9.50
C MET A 770 -25.25 -21.30 -9.89
N ALA A 771 -26.49 -21.46 -10.38
CA ALA A 771 -27.38 -20.33 -10.64
C ALA A 771 -27.81 -19.64 -9.34
N ILE A 772 -28.22 -18.38 -9.44
CA ILE A 772 -28.49 -17.54 -8.26
C ILE A 772 -29.66 -18.08 -7.43
N GLU A 773 -30.70 -18.63 -8.06
CA GLU A 773 -31.81 -19.31 -7.37
C GLU A 773 -31.37 -20.61 -6.68
N GLU A 774 -30.50 -21.42 -7.31
CA GLU A 774 -29.90 -22.63 -6.70
C GLU A 774 -29.15 -22.23 -5.41
N GLN A 775 -28.26 -21.23 -5.51
CA GLN A 775 -27.52 -20.69 -4.37
C GLN A 775 -28.43 -20.16 -3.26
N VAL A 776 -29.47 -19.38 -3.61
CA VAL A 776 -30.41 -18.80 -2.63
C VAL A 776 -31.08 -19.91 -1.81
N THR A 777 -31.55 -21.01 -2.43
CA THR A 777 -32.18 -22.12 -1.68
C THR A 777 -31.21 -22.83 -0.73
N VAL A 778 -29.94 -22.98 -1.12
CA VAL A 778 -28.89 -23.60 -0.29
C VAL A 778 -28.52 -22.72 0.89
N ILE A 779 -28.24 -21.42 0.64
CA ILE A 779 -27.90 -20.46 1.70
C ILE A 779 -29.06 -20.29 2.70
N TYR A 780 -30.31 -20.28 2.21
CA TYR A 780 -31.52 -20.21 3.03
C TYR A 780 -31.55 -21.29 4.14
N ALA A 781 -31.27 -22.55 3.80
CA ALA A 781 -31.27 -23.66 4.76
C ALA A 781 -30.24 -23.45 5.90
N GLY A 782 -29.07 -22.89 5.58
CA GLY A 782 -28.04 -22.53 6.55
C GLY A 782 -28.46 -21.37 7.46
N VAL A 783 -28.78 -20.21 6.88
CA VAL A 783 -29.01 -18.96 7.66
C VAL A 783 -30.32 -18.98 8.47
N ARG A 784 -31.31 -19.79 8.08
CA ARG A 784 -32.52 -20.03 8.88
C ARG A 784 -32.31 -21.04 10.01
N GLY A 785 -31.10 -21.57 10.19
CA GLY A 785 -30.76 -22.53 11.24
C GLY A 785 -31.32 -23.94 11.04
N HIS A 786 -31.87 -24.25 9.86
CA HIS A 786 -32.44 -25.59 9.57
C HIS A 786 -31.37 -26.69 9.59
N LEU A 787 -30.10 -26.32 9.36
CA LEU A 787 -28.95 -27.24 9.42
C LEU A 787 -28.31 -27.36 10.80
N ASP A 788 -28.71 -26.55 11.81
CA ASP A 788 -28.01 -26.44 13.10
C ASP A 788 -27.93 -27.77 13.88
N LYS A 789 -28.83 -28.73 13.61
CA LYS A 789 -28.81 -30.08 14.21
C LYS A 789 -27.97 -31.10 13.44
N MET A 790 -27.67 -30.85 12.17
CA MET A 790 -26.98 -31.81 11.29
C MET A 790 -25.48 -31.89 11.63
N GLU A 791 -24.87 -33.07 11.51
CA GLU A 791 -23.42 -33.22 11.65
C GLU A 791 -22.66 -32.45 10.54
N PRO A 792 -21.60 -31.67 10.83
CA PRO A 792 -20.87 -30.87 9.83
C PRO A 792 -20.38 -31.66 8.61
N SER A 793 -19.93 -32.90 8.80
CA SER A 793 -19.46 -33.78 7.72
C SER A 793 -20.54 -34.08 6.66
N LYS A 794 -21.82 -34.12 7.09
CA LYS A 794 -22.97 -34.41 6.24
C LYS A 794 -23.42 -33.21 5.40
N ILE A 795 -23.04 -31.98 5.73
CA ILE A 795 -23.51 -30.74 5.06
C ILE A 795 -23.24 -30.75 3.55
N THR A 796 -22.04 -31.17 3.12
CA THR A 796 -21.70 -31.25 1.68
C THR A 796 -22.47 -32.37 0.94
N ARG A 797 -22.95 -33.41 1.65
CA ARG A 797 -23.85 -34.44 1.10
C ARG A 797 -25.29 -33.93 1.04
N PHE A 798 -25.74 -33.23 2.08
CA PHE A 798 -27.06 -32.59 2.13
C PHE A 798 -27.26 -31.65 0.95
N GLU A 799 -26.33 -30.73 0.72
CA GLU A 799 -26.46 -29.73 -0.35
C GLU A 799 -26.71 -30.40 -1.72
N LYS A 800 -25.91 -31.42 -2.06
CA LYS A 800 -26.03 -32.11 -3.36
C LYS A 800 -27.38 -32.83 -3.51
N ALA A 801 -27.82 -33.53 -2.48
CA ALA A 801 -29.09 -34.26 -2.50
C ALA A 801 -30.30 -33.30 -2.47
N PHE A 802 -30.23 -32.22 -1.69
CA PHE A 802 -31.25 -31.19 -1.60
C PHE A 802 -31.39 -30.44 -2.94
N LEU A 803 -30.28 -30.05 -3.57
CA LEU A 803 -30.29 -29.46 -4.92
C LEU A 803 -30.92 -30.40 -5.95
N GLN A 804 -30.56 -31.68 -5.94
CA GLN A 804 -31.15 -32.69 -6.84
C GLN A 804 -32.67 -32.82 -6.63
N HIS A 805 -33.13 -32.82 -5.38
CA HIS A 805 -34.56 -32.85 -5.05
C HIS A 805 -35.29 -31.57 -5.50
N VAL A 806 -34.75 -30.39 -5.19
CA VAL A 806 -35.38 -29.10 -5.54
C VAL A 806 -35.41 -28.88 -7.06
N ILE A 807 -34.33 -29.21 -7.79
CA ILE A 807 -34.31 -29.14 -9.26
C ILE A 807 -35.25 -30.19 -9.88
N GLY A 808 -35.30 -31.39 -9.32
CA GLY A 808 -36.13 -32.48 -9.85
C GLY A 808 -37.63 -32.37 -9.57
N GLN A 809 -38.05 -31.71 -8.48
CA GLN A 809 -39.44 -31.70 -8.01
C GLN A 809 -40.04 -30.30 -7.77
N HIS A 810 -39.21 -29.25 -7.64
CA HIS A 810 -39.62 -27.90 -7.26
C HIS A 810 -39.06 -26.82 -8.20
N GLN A 811 -38.98 -27.14 -9.49
CA GLN A 811 -38.55 -26.20 -10.53
C GLN A 811 -39.50 -24.99 -10.68
N ASP A 812 -40.76 -25.09 -10.24
CA ASP A 812 -41.69 -23.96 -10.14
C ASP A 812 -41.16 -22.86 -9.21
N LEU A 813 -40.63 -23.27 -8.05
CA LEU A 813 -40.11 -22.38 -7.01
C LEU A 813 -38.78 -21.74 -7.43
N LEU A 814 -37.90 -22.51 -8.06
CA LEU A 814 -36.67 -21.97 -8.67
C LEU A 814 -36.99 -20.95 -9.76
N ASN A 815 -37.97 -21.23 -10.63
CA ASN A 815 -38.40 -20.31 -11.67
C ASN A 815 -39.03 -19.03 -11.08
N ALA A 816 -39.85 -19.14 -10.02
CA ALA A 816 -40.42 -17.98 -9.33
C ALA A 816 -39.32 -17.07 -8.75
N ILE A 817 -38.35 -17.64 -8.02
CA ILE A 817 -37.21 -16.88 -7.46
C ILE A 817 -36.38 -16.20 -8.58
N ARG A 818 -36.20 -16.88 -9.72
CA ARG A 818 -35.47 -16.35 -10.89
C ARG A 818 -36.21 -15.20 -11.58
N VAL A 819 -37.55 -15.24 -11.64
CA VAL A 819 -38.39 -14.21 -12.29
C VAL A 819 -38.66 -13.02 -11.37
N ASP A 820 -39.08 -13.26 -10.13
CA ASP A 820 -39.38 -12.20 -9.15
C ASP A 820 -38.11 -11.48 -8.67
N GLY A 821 -36.96 -12.18 -8.70
CA GLY A 821 -35.67 -11.69 -8.20
C GLY A 821 -35.60 -11.51 -6.69
N MET A 822 -36.65 -11.92 -5.96
CA MET A 822 -36.83 -11.82 -4.50
C MET A 822 -37.50 -13.09 -3.96
N ILE A 823 -37.35 -13.34 -2.66
CA ILE A 823 -38.16 -14.34 -1.96
C ILE A 823 -39.45 -13.64 -1.52
N SER A 824 -40.58 -13.99 -2.13
CA SER A 824 -41.93 -13.60 -1.68
C SER A 824 -42.37 -14.45 -0.49
N GLU A 825 -43.40 -14.01 0.26
CA GLU A 825 -43.91 -14.72 1.44
C GLU A 825 -44.42 -16.14 1.12
N ALA A 826 -45.07 -16.31 -0.04
CA ALA A 826 -45.45 -17.61 -0.55
C ALA A 826 -44.24 -18.51 -0.85
N SER A 827 -43.16 -17.94 -1.42
CA SER A 827 -41.92 -18.66 -1.68
C SER A 827 -41.13 -18.99 -0.41
N ASP A 828 -41.09 -18.12 0.61
CA ASP A 828 -40.51 -18.41 1.93
C ASP A 828 -41.24 -19.56 2.61
N THR A 829 -42.58 -19.52 2.60
CA THR A 829 -43.44 -20.58 3.14
C THR A 829 -43.22 -21.92 2.43
N LYS A 830 -43.17 -21.92 1.08
CA LYS A 830 -42.83 -23.12 0.28
C LYS A 830 -41.42 -23.63 0.60
N LEU A 831 -40.40 -22.77 0.58
CA LEU A 831 -39.00 -23.14 0.87
C LEU A 831 -38.88 -23.80 2.24
N LYS A 832 -39.46 -23.20 3.28
CA LYS A 832 -39.46 -23.72 4.64
C LYS A 832 -40.12 -25.10 4.73
N ALA A 833 -41.25 -25.30 4.07
CA ALA A 833 -41.93 -26.60 4.03
C ALA A 833 -41.07 -27.68 3.34
N ILE A 834 -40.48 -27.36 2.18
CA ILE A 834 -39.62 -28.27 1.40
C ILE A 834 -38.34 -28.62 2.18
N VAL A 835 -37.66 -27.64 2.78
CA VAL A 835 -36.45 -27.88 3.59
C VAL A 835 -36.75 -28.79 4.78
N LEU A 836 -37.84 -28.55 5.51
CA LEU A 836 -38.21 -29.37 6.67
C LEU A 836 -38.66 -30.79 6.26
N SER A 837 -39.43 -30.91 5.19
CA SER A 837 -39.85 -32.21 4.65
C SER A 837 -38.66 -33.03 4.18
N PHE A 838 -37.76 -32.43 3.38
CA PHE A 838 -36.56 -33.11 2.90
C PHE A 838 -35.64 -33.52 4.06
N LEU A 839 -35.40 -32.64 5.04
CA LEU A 839 -34.61 -32.96 6.23
C LEU A 839 -35.17 -34.16 7.03
N SER A 840 -36.50 -34.29 7.12
CA SER A 840 -37.14 -35.45 7.78
C SER A 840 -36.94 -36.79 7.05
N SER A 841 -36.42 -36.76 5.82
CA SER A 841 -36.17 -37.93 4.95
C SER A 841 -34.70 -38.12 4.57
N PHE A 842 -33.78 -37.34 5.14
CA PHE A 842 -32.39 -37.24 4.66
C PHE A 842 -31.36 -38.08 5.45
N GLU A 843 -31.73 -38.68 6.58
CA GLU A 843 -30.81 -39.47 7.43
C GLU A 843 -30.68 -40.94 6.99
#